data_AF-A0A9P1FZQ3-F1
#
_entry.id   AF-A0A9P1FZQ3-F1
#
_cell.length_a   1.000
_cell.length_b   1.000
_cell.length_c   1.000
_cell.angle_alpha   90.00
_cell.angle_beta   90.00
_cell.angle_gamma   90.00
#
_symmetry.space_group_name_H-M   'P 1'
#
loop_
_entity.id
_entity.type
_entity.pdbx_description
1 polymer ?
#
loop_
_entity_poly.entity_id
_entity_poly.type
_entity_poly.pdbx_seq_one_letter_code
_entity_poly.pdbx_strand_id
1 'polypeptide(L)'
;MQWRCVSYLLNLVLLGLLGFSLSADWTFGLAPSRHQRLELPDAEQLQPELKGSEAVGLVIVADGNFRQHYQGQISSVRCYAQKNGYDLWLLHGDEFEECGSKYYPPGYYFFQKHCVVAALLEEQSAAYTVAVLDADVVAVVLDRNLSYWIQNGGDLQFYGRITGVEIASGNYIASNKPWVLEFLRYWAHFRFRQPSGFSSADNGALHLALLEILELPETLEVQQLYSNLTENVENLQPYWHFIQVATGALRARSFHLGHSKLGRLCNHAQSQGLGDCVLSVWPRMNFFVADGVYLDNHGSSIGPVMHHGIKSQEWMLRYFKDLEKCVVNPSALVSPKQLGAKAVGLAEGYSHLYRKGMIALAEGIRPFGGPSLISRGSGDLVANGDQKWQSWGYACCRGLSRNEVCPHAAADVEEEGQSSEEDAAAKALRVAWQDGKLLDADPPDELPRREETQPEELVALEFLAQFVLYWFQHWKSHEKPEQLQLDSTRSALLKLMKQLNRKVVDGVLLSGLVEFADLAHRREYAQANDVYVNITIGKATWHSALDLGEQRAHWGQGCSLRTMQRQVVEKDMKNASAFDTDPVVQSYVHALKRMVTYMQTVQPSTDPSKQGHVPAPRAKADEVGLPVRPGIRDSDGRDHSPEFVDVNDASARDAQRGIAFGSRENGRAHPFVGIGFARGI
;
A
#
# COMPACT_ATOMS: atom_id res chain seq x y z
N MET A 1 -47.80 -56.14 -15.18
CA MET A 1 -49.00 -56.04 -16.04
C MET A 1 -48.92 -54.70 -16.75
N GLN A 2 -48.93 -54.67 -18.09
CA GLN A 2 -48.62 -53.49 -18.93
C GLN A 2 -47.18 -52.94 -18.83
N TRP A 3 -46.53 -52.42 -19.88
CA TRP A 3 -46.53 -52.56 -21.37
C TRP A 3 -45.36 -51.63 -21.81
N ARG A 4 -44.61 -51.74 -22.92
CA ARG A 4 -44.25 -52.80 -23.89
C ARG A 4 -42.91 -52.32 -24.50
N CYS A 5 -42.04 -53.22 -24.96
CA CYS A 5 -40.74 -52.87 -25.54
C CYS A 5 -40.41 -53.76 -26.74
N VAL A 6 -39.43 -53.35 -27.56
CA VAL A 6 -38.69 -54.12 -28.59
C VAL A 6 -39.27 -54.23 -30.02
N SER A 7 -38.58 -53.53 -30.93
CA SER A 7 -38.17 -53.84 -32.33
C SER A 7 -39.15 -54.22 -33.46
N TYR A 8 -38.88 -53.66 -34.64
CA TYR A 8 -38.84 -54.39 -35.93
C TYR A 8 -37.73 -53.84 -36.86
N LEU A 9 -37.29 -54.65 -37.84
CA LEU A 9 -36.05 -54.53 -38.61
C LEU A 9 -36.27 -54.21 -40.11
N LEU A 10 -35.22 -53.65 -40.74
CA LEU A 10 -34.80 -53.70 -42.16
C LEU A 10 -35.84 -53.50 -43.31
N ASN A 11 -35.52 -52.58 -44.25
CA ASN A 11 -35.10 -53.03 -45.59
C ASN A 11 -34.38 -51.96 -46.45
N LEU A 12 -33.70 -52.46 -47.50
CA LEU A 12 -32.78 -51.82 -48.45
C LEU A 12 -33.44 -51.78 -49.86
N VAL A 13 -33.04 -51.06 -50.92
CA VAL A 13 -31.96 -50.07 -51.22
C VAL A 13 -32.35 -49.33 -52.52
N LEU A 14 -31.82 -48.12 -52.84
CA LEU A 14 -31.34 -47.69 -54.19
C LEU A 14 -31.10 -46.16 -54.36
N LEU A 15 -29.83 -45.83 -54.63
CA LEU A 15 -29.27 -44.78 -55.53
C LEU A 15 -29.59 -43.27 -55.36
N GLY A 16 -28.51 -42.47 -55.36
CA GLY A 16 -28.55 -41.01 -55.53
C GLY A 16 -27.20 -40.33 -55.29
N LEU A 17 -26.16 -40.68 -56.04
CA LEU A 17 -24.80 -40.11 -55.91
C LEU A 17 -24.77 -38.59 -56.12
N LEU A 18 -24.21 -37.85 -55.17
CA LEU A 18 -23.37 -36.66 -55.43
C LEU A 18 -22.46 -36.44 -54.21
N GLY A 19 -21.15 -36.53 -54.41
CA GLY A 19 -20.18 -36.36 -53.33
C GLY A 19 -19.72 -34.90 -53.19
N PHE A 20 -19.45 -34.48 -51.96
CA PHE A 20 -18.52 -33.38 -51.68
C PHE A 20 -17.59 -33.76 -50.52
N SER A 21 -16.34 -33.31 -50.61
CA SER A 21 -15.23 -33.78 -49.79
C SER A 21 -15.33 -33.29 -48.34
N LEU A 22 -15.00 -34.17 -47.39
CA LEU A 22 -14.74 -33.79 -46.00
C LEU A 22 -13.34 -33.17 -45.91
N SER A 23 -13.29 -31.86 -45.64
CA SER A 23 -12.12 -31.20 -45.05
C SER A 23 -12.58 -30.53 -43.76
N ALA A 24 -12.03 -30.99 -42.64
CA ALA A 24 -12.45 -30.58 -41.30
C ALA A 24 -11.47 -29.54 -40.74
N ASP A 25 -11.62 -28.28 -41.16
CA ASP A 25 -10.88 -27.17 -40.58
C ASP A 25 -11.65 -26.57 -39.39
N TRP A 26 -11.22 -26.94 -38.19
CA TRP A 26 -11.65 -26.30 -36.94
C TRP A 26 -11.05 -24.90 -36.82
N THR A 27 -11.74 -23.91 -37.39
CA THR A 27 -11.46 -22.50 -37.17
C THR A 27 -12.43 -21.93 -36.13
N PHE A 28 -11.89 -21.36 -35.05
CA PHE A 28 -12.67 -20.62 -34.06
C PHE A 28 -13.19 -19.32 -34.68
N GLY A 29 -14.38 -19.39 -35.28
CA GLY A 29 -15.09 -18.22 -35.79
C GLY A 29 -15.56 -17.31 -34.66
N LEU A 30 -15.09 -16.07 -34.65
CA LEU A 30 -15.61 -15.01 -33.80
C LEU A 30 -17.11 -14.82 -34.08
N ALA A 31 -17.93 -14.84 -33.01
CA ALA A 31 -19.37 -14.59 -33.14
C ALA A 31 -19.61 -13.13 -33.59
N PRO A 32 -20.51 -12.89 -34.58
CA PRO A 32 -20.77 -11.53 -35.06
C PRO A 32 -21.53 -10.71 -34.03
N SER A 33 -21.21 -9.41 -33.98
CA SER A 33 -21.81 -8.40 -33.10
C SER A 33 -23.32 -8.31 -33.26
N ARG A 34 -24.08 -8.68 -32.23
CA ARG A 34 -25.56 -8.66 -32.24
C ARG A 34 -26.14 -7.30 -31.85
N HIS A 35 -25.81 -6.25 -32.60
CA HIS A 35 -26.55 -4.99 -32.54
C HIS A 35 -27.83 -5.08 -33.39
N GLN A 36 -28.84 -5.73 -32.83
CA GLN A 36 -30.23 -5.50 -33.22
C GLN A 36 -31.10 -5.62 -31.97
N ARG A 37 -31.29 -4.47 -31.30
CA ARG A 37 -32.18 -4.32 -30.16
C ARG A 37 -33.60 -4.48 -30.70
N LEU A 38 -34.26 -5.59 -30.37
CA LEU A 38 -35.71 -5.69 -30.45
C LEU A 38 -36.27 -4.64 -29.47
N GLU A 39 -37.04 -3.69 -29.98
CA GLU A 39 -37.74 -2.71 -29.15
C GLU A 39 -38.84 -3.43 -28.36
N LEU A 40 -38.49 -3.81 -27.13
CA LEU A 40 -39.46 -4.19 -26.10
C LEU A 40 -40.19 -2.92 -25.65
N PRO A 41 -41.51 -2.98 -25.39
CA PRO A 41 -42.28 -1.80 -25.02
C PRO A 41 -41.83 -1.25 -23.67
N ASP A 42 -41.50 0.04 -23.66
CA ASP A 42 -41.26 0.95 -22.52
C ASP A 42 -41.16 0.26 -21.14
N ALA A 43 -40.03 -0.40 -20.90
CA ALA A 43 -39.54 -0.49 -19.54
C ALA A 43 -39.27 0.95 -19.06
N GLU A 44 -39.89 1.35 -17.95
CA GLU A 44 -39.79 2.72 -17.42
C GLU A 44 -38.30 3.06 -17.20
N GLN A 45 -37.76 3.88 -18.10
CA GLN A 45 -36.31 4.09 -18.20
C GLN A 45 -35.82 4.74 -16.91
N LEU A 46 -34.86 4.11 -16.24
CA LEU A 46 -34.35 4.54 -14.93
C LEU A 46 -33.93 6.02 -14.98
N GLN A 47 -34.57 6.86 -14.17
CA GLN A 47 -34.31 8.30 -14.08
C GLN A 47 -33.56 8.64 -12.79
N PRO A 48 -32.73 9.70 -12.78
CA PRO A 48 -32.15 10.23 -11.56
C PRO A 48 -33.21 10.96 -10.73
N GLU A 49 -33.02 10.96 -9.41
CA GLU A 49 -33.76 11.75 -8.41
C GLU A 49 -33.71 13.26 -8.71
N LEU A 50 -32.58 13.72 -9.26
CA LEU A 50 -32.40 15.07 -9.78
C LEU A 50 -31.68 14.98 -11.12
N LYS A 51 -32.24 15.60 -12.17
CA LYS A 51 -31.55 15.74 -13.46
C LYS A 51 -30.72 17.03 -13.50
N GLY A 52 -29.44 16.89 -13.81
CA GLY A 52 -28.48 17.98 -14.02
C GLY A 52 -28.31 18.38 -15.48
N SER A 53 -27.48 19.40 -15.70
CA SER A 53 -27.05 19.88 -17.03
C SER A 53 -25.71 19.31 -17.48
N GLU A 54 -24.89 18.84 -16.54
CA GLU A 54 -23.55 18.31 -16.78
C GLU A 54 -23.56 16.80 -17.04
N ALA A 55 -22.54 16.29 -17.73
CA ALA A 55 -22.30 14.84 -17.88
C ALA A 55 -21.68 14.22 -16.60
N VAL A 56 -22.17 14.62 -15.42
CA VAL A 56 -21.64 14.22 -14.12
C VAL A 56 -22.80 13.87 -13.18
N GLY A 57 -22.71 12.69 -12.56
CA GLY A 57 -23.68 12.24 -11.55
C GLY A 57 -23.06 12.03 -10.18
N LEU A 58 -23.86 12.29 -9.14
CA LEU A 58 -23.60 11.82 -7.78
C LEU A 58 -24.42 10.55 -7.56
N VAL A 59 -23.80 9.45 -7.15
CA VAL A 59 -24.49 8.16 -6.98
C VAL A 59 -24.42 7.74 -5.52
N ILE A 60 -25.58 7.71 -4.87
CA ILE A 60 -25.77 7.06 -3.57
C ILE A 60 -26.63 5.84 -3.82
N VAL A 61 -26.06 4.66 -3.62
CA VAL A 61 -26.90 3.48 -3.37
C VAL A 61 -27.29 3.57 -1.90
N ALA A 62 -28.56 3.34 -1.57
CA ALA A 62 -29.09 3.12 -0.23
C ALA A 62 -30.47 2.43 -0.27
N ASP A 63 -30.70 1.43 0.58
CA ASP A 63 -32.04 0.86 0.78
C ASP A 63 -33.01 1.87 1.44
N GLY A 64 -34.30 1.56 1.50
CA GLY A 64 -35.30 2.45 2.10
C GLY A 64 -35.01 2.88 3.55
N ASN A 65 -34.43 1.99 4.36
CA ASN A 65 -34.09 2.27 5.76
C ASN A 65 -32.87 3.20 5.84
N PHE A 66 -31.83 2.93 5.05
CA PHE A 66 -30.64 3.76 5.00
C PHE A 66 -30.93 5.15 4.41
N ARG A 67 -31.81 5.25 3.40
CA ARG A 67 -32.30 6.55 2.88
C ARG A 67 -33.00 7.36 3.96
N GLN A 68 -33.88 6.74 4.75
CA GLN A 68 -34.58 7.42 5.84
C GLN A 68 -33.60 7.84 6.96
N HIS A 69 -32.70 6.95 7.36
CA HIS A 69 -31.73 7.21 8.41
C HIS A 69 -30.78 8.37 8.06
N TYR A 70 -30.28 8.38 6.83
CA TYR A 70 -29.34 9.38 6.30
C TYR A 70 -30.00 10.47 5.45
N GLN A 71 -31.30 10.73 5.61
CA GLN A 71 -32.06 11.68 4.78
C GLN A 71 -31.47 13.11 4.78
N GLY A 72 -30.83 13.53 5.88
CA GLY A 72 -30.21 14.85 6.00
C GLY A 72 -28.91 14.96 5.18
N GLN A 73 -28.08 13.94 5.27
CA GLN A 73 -26.84 13.75 4.54
C GLN A 73 -27.14 13.73 3.02
N ILE A 74 -28.06 12.87 2.60
CA ILE A 74 -28.57 12.79 1.21
C ILE A 74 -29.13 14.14 0.74
N SER A 75 -29.85 14.87 1.60
CA SER A 75 -30.38 16.20 1.23
C SER A 75 -29.29 17.26 1.05
N SER A 76 -28.18 17.18 1.80
CA SER A 76 -27.02 18.04 1.56
C SER A 76 -26.33 17.73 0.23
N VAL A 77 -26.28 16.46 -0.16
CA VAL A 77 -25.77 16.03 -1.47
C VAL A 77 -26.72 16.48 -2.59
N ARG A 78 -28.05 16.45 -2.38
CA ARG A 78 -29.04 17.04 -3.30
C ARG A 78 -28.82 18.55 -3.50
N CYS A 79 -28.59 19.31 -2.42
CA CYS A 79 -28.23 20.73 -2.49
C CYS A 79 -26.96 20.97 -3.31
N TYR A 80 -25.94 20.13 -3.13
CA TYR A 80 -24.68 20.22 -3.89
C TYR A 80 -24.88 19.89 -5.38
N ALA A 81 -25.64 18.83 -5.69
CA ALA A 81 -25.97 18.44 -7.06
C ALA A 81 -26.72 19.55 -7.80
N GLN A 82 -27.78 20.09 -7.18
CA GLN A 82 -28.59 21.18 -7.75
C GLN A 82 -27.77 22.43 -8.04
N LYS A 83 -26.86 22.81 -7.12
CA LYS A 83 -26.04 24.02 -7.29
C LYS A 83 -24.97 23.88 -8.37
N ASN A 84 -24.51 22.66 -8.64
CA ASN A 84 -23.42 22.39 -9.58
C ASN A 84 -23.90 21.75 -10.90
N GLY A 85 -25.21 21.61 -11.11
CA GLY A 85 -25.79 21.06 -12.34
C GLY A 85 -25.54 19.55 -12.52
N TYR A 86 -25.38 18.80 -11.44
CA TYR A 86 -25.11 17.36 -11.47
C TYR A 86 -26.40 16.54 -11.34
N ASP A 87 -26.42 15.36 -11.96
CA ASP A 87 -27.44 14.36 -11.67
C ASP A 87 -27.28 13.87 -10.22
N LEU A 88 -28.38 13.50 -9.56
CA LEU A 88 -28.37 12.70 -8.33
C LEU A 88 -29.09 11.38 -8.58
N TRP A 89 -28.40 10.27 -8.35
CA TRP A 89 -28.96 8.92 -8.42
C TRP A 89 -29.09 8.36 -7.00
N LEU A 90 -30.32 8.05 -6.59
CA LEU A 90 -30.63 7.37 -5.33
C LEU A 90 -31.12 5.95 -5.65
N LEU A 91 -30.19 5.00 -5.68
CA LEU A 91 -30.44 3.62 -6.11
C LEU A 91 -30.64 2.69 -4.90
N HIS A 92 -31.49 1.68 -5.00
CA HIS A 92 -31.87 0.76 -3.93
C HIS A 92 -30.96 -0.48 -3.94
N GLY A 93 -30.54 -0.89 -5.13
CA GLY A 93 -29.59 -1.97 -5.40
C GLY A 93 -30.16 -3.11 -6.24
N ASP A 94 -31.47 -3.13 -6.45
CA ASP A 94 -32.23 -4.12 -7.22
C ASP A 94 -32.82 -3.58 -8.53
N GLU A 95 -32.42 -2.37 -8.96
CA GLU A 95 -32.73 -1.82 -10.29
C GLU A 95 -32.25 -2.73 -11.45
N PHE A 96 -31.15 -3.45 -11.23
CA PHE A 96 -30.49 -4.29 -12.24
C PHE A 96 -30.52 -5.76 -11.79
N GLU A 97 -31.07 -6.66 -12.62
CA GLU A 97 -31.30 -8.08 -12.25
C GLU A 97 -29.98 -8.79 -11.88
N GLU A 98 -28.90 -8.49 -12.60
CA GLU A 98 -27.56 -9.03 -12.36
C GLU A 98 -26.93 -8.57 -11.03
N CYS A 99 -27.40 -7.45 -10.47
CA CYS A 99 -26.99 -6.92 -9.17
C CYS A 99 -28.01 -7.19 -8.06
N GLY A 100 -29.13 -7.85 -8.38
CA GLY A 100 -30.21 -8.12 -7.44
C GLY A 100 -29.86 -9.13 -6.33
N SER A 101 -30.84 -9.32 -5.44
CA SER A 101 -30.74 -10.13 -4.20
C SER A 101 -30.33 -11.61 -4.41
N LYS A 102 -30.50 -12.14 -5.63
CA LYS A 102 -30.01 -13.46 -6.06
C LYS A 102 -28.48 -13.59 -5.96
N TYR A 103 -27.75 -12.52 -6.27
CA TYR A 103 -26.29 -12.47 -6.25
C TYR A 103 -25.78 -11.77 -4.98
N TYR A 104 -26.49 -10.73 -4.53
CA TYR A 104 -26.16 -9.92 -3.37
C TYR A 104 -27.31 -9.92 -2.34
N PRO A 105 -27.49 -11.02 -1.57
CA PRO A 105 -28.52 -11.07 -0.54
C PRO A 105 -28.21 -10.09 0.61
N PRO A 106 -29.19 -9.83 1.52
CA PRO A 106 -29.01 -8.92 2.65
C PRO A 106 -27.71 -9.18 3.42
N GLY A 107 -26.96 -8.11 3.70
CA GLY A 107 -25.62 -8.17 4.31
C GLY A 107 -24.45 -8.00 3.31
N TYR A 108 -24.66 -8.21 2.01
CA TYR A 108 -23.63 -7.99 0.97
C TYR A 108 -23.74 -6.64 0.25
N TYR A 109 -24.53 -5.75 0.83
CA TYR A 109 -24.88 -4.43 0.34
C TYR A 109 -23.66 -3.60 -0.15
N PHE A 110 -22.57 -3.61 0.63
CA PHE A 110 -21.34 -2.88 0.26
C PHE A 110 -20.72 -3.36 -1.06
N PHE A 111 -20.80 -4.66 -1.37
CA PHE A 111 -20.33 -5.21 -2.65
C PHE A 111 -21.33 -4.92 -3.78
N GLN A 112 -22.63 -5.02 -3.48
CA GLN A 112 -23.72 -4.73 -4.41
C GLN A 112 -23.59 -3.34 -5.03
N LYS A 113 -23.22 -2.34 -4.22
CA LYS A 113 -22.95 -0.95 -4.62
C LYS A 113 -22.13 -0.85 -5.90
N HIS A 114 -21.03 -1.60 -6.01
CA HIS A 114 -20.12 -1.51 -7.17
C HIS A 114 -20.69 -2.16 -8.43
N CYS A 115 -21.46 -3.25 -8.29
CA CYS A 115 -22.22 -3.84 -9.39
C CYS A 115 -23.23 -2.84 -9.96
N VAL A 116 -24.05 -2.24 -9.07
CA VAL A 116 -25.11 -1.29 -9.41
C VAL A 116 -24.56 -0.04 -10.09
N VAL A 117 -23.44 0.49 -9.60
CA VAL A 117 -22.74 1.62 -10.25
C VAL A 117 -22.23 1.25 -11.66
N ALA A 118 -21.71 0.03 -11.84
CA ALA A 118 -21.24 -0.42 -13.16
C ALA A 118 -22.39 -0.57 -14.17
N ALA A 119 -23.52 -1.14 -13.74
CA ALA A 119 -24.71 -1.27 -14.57
C ALA A 119 -25.31 0.11 -14.93
N LEU A 120 -25.44 1.02 -13.95
CA LEU A 120 -25.87 2.40 -14.19
C LEU A 120 -25.00 3.08 -15.26
N LEU A 121 -23.67 3.01 -15.11
CA LEU A 121 -22.73 3.64 -16.04
C LEU A 121 -22.86 3.08 -17.46
N GLU A 122 -23.10 1.77 -17.62
CA GLU A 122 -23.26 1.14 -18.94
C GLU A 122 -24.48 1.67 -19.71
N GLU A 123 -25.50 2.20 -19.02
CA GLU A 123 -26.64 2.87 -19.64
C GLU A 123 -26.38 4.34 -20.01
N GLN A 124 -25.29 4.95 -19.53
CA GLN A 124 -24.95 6.35 -19.78
C GLN A 124 -24.04 6.54 -21.01
N SER A 125 -23.83 7.79 -21.41
CA SER A 125 -22.88 8.13 -22.47
C SER A 125 -21.43 7.86 -22.04
N ALA A 126 -20.52 7.57 -22.99
CA ALA A 126 -19.11 7.30 -22.69
C ALA A 126 -18.33 8.48 -22.09
N ALA A 127 -18.88 9.70 -22.18
CA ALA A 127 -18.30 10.90 -21.54
C ALA A 127 -18.76 11.08 -20.08
N TYR A 128 -19.75 10.29 -19.63
CA TYR A 128 -20.37 10.44 -18.33
C TYR A 128 -19.45 9.97 -17.21
N THR A 129 -19.43 10.69 -16.09
CA THR A 129 -18.59 10.39 -14.92
C THR A 129 -19.44 10.43 -13.65
N VAL A 130 -19.26 9.46 -12.76
CA VAL A 130 -19.94 9.46 -11.45
C VAL A 130 -18.98 9.67 -10.29
N ALA A 131 -19.41 10.46 -9.32
CA ALA A 131 -18.87 10.45 -7.97
C ALA A 131 -19.78 9.57 -7.10
N VAL A 132 -19.28 8.40 -6.72
CA VAL A 132 -19.99 7.46 -5.85
C VAL A 132 -19.78 7.89 -4.40
N LEU A 133 -20.84 7.82 -3.61
CA LEU A 133 -20.87 8.27 -2.22
C LEU A 133 -21.57 7.23 -1.33
N ASP A 134 -21.04 7.04 -0.12
CA ASP A 134 -21.82 6.41 0.95
C ASP A 134 -22.87 7.38 1.48
N ALA A 135 -23.99 6.84 2.00
CA ALA A 135 -25.10 7.65 2.46
C ALA A 135 -24.78 8.56 3.68
N ASP A 136 -23.70 8.29 4.43
CA ASP A 136 -23.29 9.09 5.59
C ASP A 136 -22.39 10.31 5.26
N VAL A 137 -22.31 10.67 3.97
CA VAL A 137 -21.55 11.82 3.46
C VAL A 137 -22.38 13.11 3.45
N VAL A 138 -21.76 14.20 3.91
CA VAL A 138 -22.34 15.55 3.92
C VAL A 138 -21.58 16.46 2.96
N ALA A 139 -22.29 17.18 2.10
CA ALA A 139 -21.69 18.26 1.32
C ALA A 139 -21.54 19.52 2.19
N VAL A 140 -20.29 19.96 2.41
CA VAL A 140 -19.97 21.10 3.28
C VAL A 140 -19.70 22.39 2.51
N VAL A 141 -19.13 22.29 1.29
CA VAL A 141 -18.78 23.45 0.46
C VAL A 141 -19.56 23.36 -0.85
N LEU A 142 -20.68 24.09 -0.95
CA LEU A 142 -21.59 23.97 -2.11
C LEU A 142 -21.13 24.77 -3.34
N ASP A 143 -20.38 25.85 -3.16
CA ASP A 143 -19.96 26.79 -4.21
C ASP A 143 -18.79 26.32 -5.09
N ARG A 144 -18.19 25.17 -4.77
CA ARG A 144 -17.05 24.63 -5.51
C ARG A 144 -17.41 23.26 -6.06
N ASN A 145 -17.29 23.13 -7.37
CA ASN A 145 -17.69 21.95 -8.13
C ASN A 145 -16.61 20.83 -8.10
N LEU A 146 -16.89 19.69 -8.74
CA LEU A 146 -15.97 18.54 -8.80
C LEU A 146 -14.91 18.61 -9.92
N SER A 147 -14.88 19.68 -10.73
CA SER A 147 -14.04 19.73 -11.94
C SER A 147 -12.56 19.50 -11.66
N TYR A 148 -12.04 19.96 -10.51
CA TYR A 148 -10.64 19.75 -10.11
C TYR A 148 -10.24 18.26 -10.05
N TRP A 149 -11.11 17.39 -9.55
CA TRP A 149 -10.82 15.95 -9.44
C TRP A 149 -11.18 15.19 -10.72
N ILE A 150 -12.31 15.54 -11.37
CA ILE A 150 -12.74 14.89 -12.61
C ILE A 150 -11.75 15.17 -13.76
N GLN A 151 -11.28 16.40 -13.90
CA GLN A 151 -10.37 16.81 -14.99
C GLN A 151 -8.90 16.48 -14.73
N ASN A 152 -8.58 15.82 -13.61
CA ASN A 152 -7.22 15.39 -13.26
C ASN A 152 -6.69 14.21 -14.10
N GLY A 153 -7.52 13.64 -15.00
CA GLY A 153 -7.09 12.59 -15.94
C GLY A 153 -7.05 11.17 -15.36
N GLY A 154 -7.65 10.93 -14.20
CA GLY A 154 -7.90 9.58 -13.67
C GLY A 154 -9.31 9.10 -14.00
N ASP A 155 -9.46 7.87 -14.50
CA ASP A 155 -10.78 7.30 -14.82
C ASP A 155 -11.43 6.61 -13.63
N LEU A 156 -10.61 6.04 -12.74
CA LEU A 156 -11.06 5.44 -11.50
C LEU A 156 -10.18 5.99 -10.38
N GLN A 157 -10.78 6.69 -9.43
CA GLN A 157 -10.07 7.49 -8.45
C GLN A 157 -10.52 7.18 -7.02
N PHE A 158 -9.58 6.69 -6.21
CA PHE A 158 -9.74 6.40 -4.79
C PHE A 158 -8.86 7.34 -3.94
N TYR A 159 -8.96 7.27 -2.61
CA TYR A 159 -8.16 8.09 -1.70
C TYR A 159 -7.80 7.36 -0.40
N GLY A 160 -6.67 7.73 0.21
CA GLY A 160 -6.33 7.27 1.56
C GLY A 160 -7.17 7.96 2.63
N ARG A 161 -7.69 7.20 3.60
CA ARG A 161 -8.42 7.73 4.79
C ARG A 161 -7.56 8.72 5.58
N ILE A 162 -8.17 9.57 6.41
CA ILE A 162 -7.38 10.58 7.15
C ILE A 162 -6.47 9.94 8.22
N THR A 163 -6.98 8.97 9.00
CA THR A 163 -6.30 8.46 10.22
C THR A 163 -6.04 6.95 10.24
N GLY A 164 -6.29 6.26 9.13
CA GLY A 164 -5.97 4.84 8.94
C GLY A 164 -5.05 4.62 7.74
N VAL A 165 -4.35 3.49 7.69
CA VAL A 165 -3.50 3.14 6.52
C VAL A 165 -4.31 2.98 5.23
N GLU A 166 -5.56 2.52 5.34
CA GLU A 166 -6.50 2.19 4.27
C GLU A 166 -6.70 3.24 3.17
N ILE A 167 -6.99 2.74 1.98
CA ILE A 167 -7.75 3.39 0.92
C ILE A 167 -9.25 3.21 1.22
N ALA A 168 -10.04 4.27 1.03
CA ALA A 168 -11.48 4.23 1.27
C ALA A 168 -12.25 3.68 0.04
N SER A 169 -13.14 2.71 0.28
CA SER A 169 -14.10 2.19 -0.71
C SER A 169 -15.42 2.95 -0.77
N GLY A 170 -15.75 3.67 0.30
CA GLY A 170 -17.03 4.34 0.45
C GLY A 170 -17.33 5.31 -0.69
N ASN A 171 -16.29 6.03 -1.13
CA ASN A 171 -16.42 7.17 -2.02
C ASN A 171 -15.30 7.18 -3.06
N TYR A 172 -15.65 7.32 -4.34
CA TYR A 172 -14.68 7.28 -5.45
C TYR A 172 -15.25 7.98 -6.69
N ILE A 173 -14.40 8.33 -7.64
CA ILE A 173 -14.81 8.81 -8.97
C ILE A 173 -14.63 7.66 -9.97
N ALA A 174 -15.63 7.44 -10.82
CA ALA A 174 -15.61 6.44 -11.90
C ALA A 174 -16.14 7.04 -13.21
N SER A 175 -15.30 7.11 -14.23
CA SER A 175 -15.67 7.48 -15.60
C SER A 175 -16.26 6.28 -16.34
N ASN A 176 -17.19 6.53 -17.27
CA ASN A 176 -17.80 5.46 -18.08
C ASN A 176 -16.81 4.90 -19.13
N LYS A 177 -15.93 4.01 -18.70
CA LYS A 177 -15.00 3.27 -19.56
C LYS A 177 -15.12 1.76 -19.33
N PRO A 178 -15.03 0.92 -20.37
CA PRO A 178 -15.20 -0.53 -20.24
C PRO A 178 -14.33 -1.18 -19.15
N TRP A 179 -13.08 -0.74 -19.00
CA TRP A 179 -12.19 -1.27 -17.97
C TRP A 179 -12.63 -0.93 -16.53
N VAL A 180 -13.26 0.23 -16.34
CA VAL A 180 -13.78 0.68 -15.04
C VAL A 180 -15.02 -0.13 -14.66
N LEU A 181 -15.92 -0.38 -15.62
CA LEU A 181 -17.10 -1.23 -15.40
C LEU A 181 -16.68 -2.65 -14.98
N GLU A 182 -15.71 -3.22 -15.69
CA GLU A 182 -15.17 -4.55 -15.37
C GLU A 182 -14.43 -4.57 -14.04
N PHE A 183 -13.69 -3.52 -13.67
CA PHE A 183 -13.10 -3.42 -12.33
C PHE A 183 -14.16 -3.41 -11.23
N LEU A 184 -15.22 -2.60 -11.38
CA LEU A 184 -16.28 -2.47 -10.39
C LEU A 184 -17.05 -3.80 -10.20
N ARG A 185 -17.33 -4.51 -11.30
CA ARG A 185 -17.91 -5.87 -11.28
C ARG A 185 -16.97 -6.89 -10.62
N TYR A 186 -15.69 -6.86 -10.97
CA TYR A 186 -14.66 -7.73 -10.38
C TYR A 186 -14.54 -7.53 -8.86
N TRP A 187 -14.56 -6.28 -8.42
CA TRP A 187 -14.53 -5.91 -7.02
C TRP A 187 -15.81 -6.35 -6.29
N ALA A 188 -16.99 -6.14 -6.88
CA ALA A 188 -18.26 -6.65 -6.34
C ALA A 188 -18.21 -8.18 -6.10
N HIS A 189 -17.60 -8.95 -7.01
CA HIS A 189 -17.46 -10.41 -6.88
C HIS A 189 -16.58 -10.89 -5.70
N PHE A 190 -15.86 -10.01 -4.98
CA PHE A 190 -15.19 -10.40 -3.74
C PHE A 190 -16.17 -10.86 -2.64
N ARG A 191 -17.48 -10.55 -2.76
CA ARG A 191 -18.57 -11.20 -2.02
C ARG A 191 -18.42 -12.74 -1.95
N PHE A 192 -17.92 -13.37 -3.00
CA PHE A 192 -17.72 -14.84 -3.09
C PHE A 192 -16.33 -15.30 -2.63
N ARG A 193 -15.43 -14.36 -2.32
CA ARG A 193 -14.03 -14.60 -1.90
C ARG A 193 -13.73 -14.05 -0.51
N GLN A 194 -14.74 -13.66 0.27
CA GLN A 194 -14.52 -13.20 1.65
C GLN A 194 -13.91 -14.32 2.50
N PRO A 195 -12.91 -14.01 3.35
CA PRO A 195 -12.40 -14.93 4.34
C PRO A 195 -13.42 -15.10 5.49
N SER A 196 -13.20 -16.08 6.37
CA SER A 196 -14.16 -16.40 7.44
C SER A 196 -14.18 -15.41 8.62
N GLY A 197 -13.13 -14.60 8.77
CA GLY A 197 -12.99 -13.58 9.80
C GLY A 197 -13.25 -12.15 9.30
N PHE A 198 -12.84 -11.18 10.11
CA PHE A 198 -13.01 -9.76 9.83
C PHE A 198 -12.14 -9.32 8.64
N SER A 199 -12.82 -8.85 7.59
CA SER A 199 -12.21 -8.36 6.34
C SER A 199 -12.65 -6.94 5.97
N SER A 200 -13.44 -6.27 6.80
CA SER A 200 -14.07 -4.97 6.51
C SER A 200 -14.79 -4.90 5.14
N ALA A 201 -15.42 -6.00 4.72
CA ALA A 201 -16.24 -6.11 3.51
C ALA A 201 -15.53 -5.57 2.24
N ASP A 202 -16.17 -4.66 1.52
CA ASP A 202 -15.68 -4.05 0.28
C ASP A 202 -14.36 -3.28 0.49
N ASN A 203 -14.20 -2.60 1.64
CA ASN A 203 -13.04 -1.77 1.95
C ASN A 203 -11.75 -2.60 2.06
N GLY A 204 -11.79 -3.76 2.72
CA GLY A 204 -10.66 -4.68 2.71
C GLY A 204 -10.43 -5.30 1.34
N ALA A 205 -11.50 -5.82 0.72
CA ALA A 205 -11.43 -6.42 -0.62
C ALA A 205 -10.81 -5.50 -1.69
N LEU A 206 -11.07 -4.18 -1.62
CA LEU A 206 -10.53 -3.17 -2.54
C LEU A 206 -9.00 -3.25 -2.65
N HIS A 207 -8.32 -3.46 -1.53
CA HIS A 207 -6.86 -3.46 -1.48
C HIS A 207 -6.29 -4.61 -2.31
N LEU A 208 -6.81 -5.82 -2.15
CA LEU A 208 -6.42 -6.97 -2.96
C LEU A 208 -6.90 -6.81 -4.42
N ALA A 209 -8.11 -6.28 -4.65
CA ALA A 209 -8.62 -6.03 -6.00
C ALA A 209 -7.70 -5.10 -6.82
N LEU A 210 -7.19 -4.04 -6.19
CA LEU A 210 -6.24 -3.12 -6.80
C LEU A 210 -4.91 -3.82 -7.13
N LEU A 211 -4.34 -4.62 -6.23
CA LEU A 211 -3.11 -5.37 -6.51
C LEU A 211 -3.32 -6.41 -7.64
N GLU A 212 -4.40 -7.20 -7.59
CA GLU A 212 -4.71 -8.24 -8.58
C GLU A 212 -4.88 -7.71 -10.01
N ILE A 213 -5.36 -6.47 -10.14
CA ILE A 213 -5.57 -5.77 -11.42
C ILE A 213 -4.34 -4.97 -11.85
N LEU A 214 -3.55 -4.42 -10.93
CA LEU A 214 -2.30 -3.73 -11.25
C LEU A 214 -1.11 -4.68 -11.46
N GLU A 215 -1.28 -5.97 -11.18
CA GLU A 215 -0.25 -7.02 -11.27
C GLU A 215 1.02 -6.71 -10.45
N LEU A 216 0.84 -6.10 -9.27
CA LEU A 216 1.97 -5.73 -8.42
C LEU A 216 2.62 -6.99 -7.80
N PRO A 217 3.96 -7.03 -7.61
CA PRO A 217 4.67 -8.21 -7.08
C PRO A 217 4.13 -8.71 -5.74
N GLU A 218 3.65 -7.80 -4.89
CA GLU A 218 3.12 -8.08 -3.55
C GLU A 218 1.75 -8.80 -3.58
N THR A 219 1.13 -9.00 -4.76
CA THR A 219 -0.21 -9.59 -4.90
C THR A 219 -0.34 -10.95 -4.22
N LEU A 220 0.66 -11.82 -4.37
CA LEU A 220 0.61 -13.19 -3.82
C LEU A 220 0.65 -13.20 -2.29
N GLU A 221 1.49 -12.36 -1.68
CA GLU A 221 1.58 -12.19 -0.22
C GLU A 221 0.28 -11.61 0.33
N VAL A 222 -0.22 -10.53 -0.28
CA VAL A 222 -1.46 -9.87 0.12
C VAL A 222 -2.68 -10.80 -0.05
N GLN A 223 -2.68 -11.65 -1.09
CA GLN A 223 -3.71 -12.67 -1.28
C GLN A 223 -3.72 -13.70 -0.15
N GLN A 224 -2.54 -14.20 0.25
CA GLN A 224 -2.40 -15.15 1.36
C GLN A 224 -2.83 -14.52 2.70
N LEU A 225 -2.41 -13.27 2.96
CA LEU A 225 -2.82 -12.53 4.15
C LEU A 225 -4.34 -12.35 4.20
N TYR A 226 -4.96 -11.95 3.09
CA TYR A 226 -6.41 -11.78 3.00
C TYR A 226 -7.18 -13.09 3.19
N SER A 227 -6.76 -14.19 2.57
CA SER A 227 -7.41 -15.50 2.73
C SER A 227 -7.30 -16.06 4.15
N ASN A 228 -6.25 -15.67 4.88
CA ASN A 228 -5.98 -16.14 6.24
C ASN A 228 -6.61 -15.26 7.34
N LEU A 229 -7.43 -14.25 6.99
CA LEU A 229 -8.18 -13.47 7.97
C LEU A 229 -9.29 -14.32 8.62
N THR A 230 -8.95 -15.01 9.71
CA THR A 230 -9.87 -15.87 10.47
C THR A 230 -10.35 -15.27 11.79
N GLU A 231 -9.64 -14.26 12.29
CA GLU A 231 -9.96 -13.54 13.54
C GLU A 231 -11.24 -12.72 13.41
N ASN A 232 -11.96 -12.52 14.51
CA ASN A 232 -13.17 -11.69 14.54
C ASN A 232 -12.84 -10.20 14.82
N VAL A 233 -13.86 -9.34 14.89
CA VAL A 233 -13.71 -7.88 15.09
C VAL A 233 -13.03 -7.47 16.41
N GLU A 234 -12.96 -8.36 17.41
CA GLU A 234 -12.25 -8.15 18.68
C GLU A 234 -10.72 -8.20 18.50
N ASN A 235 -10.22 -8.84 17.44
CA ASN A 235 -8.79 -8.93 17.11
C ASN A 235 -8.50 -8.48 15.67
N LEU A 236 -8.34 -7.17 15.50
CA LEU A 236 -8.06 -6.56 14.19
C LEU A 236 -6.59 -6.64 13.73
N GLN A 237 -5.68 -7.27 14.50
CA GLN A 237 -4.25 -7.25 14.17
C GLN A 237 -3.93 -7.88 12.79
N PRO A 238 -4.46 -9.06 12.41
CA PRO A 238 -4.20 -9.63 11.09
C PRO A 238 -4.77 -8.75 9.96
N TYR A 239 -5.93 -8.12 10.19
CA TYR A 239 -6.54 -7.20 9.24
C TYR A 239 -5.66 -5.97 9.00
N TRP A 240 -5.17 -5.32 10.06
CA TRP A 240 -4.28 -4.16 9.92
C TRP A 240 -2.94 -4.51 9.28
N HIS A 241 -2.39 -5.70 9.57
CA HIS A 241 -1.19 -6.19 8.89
C HIS A 241 -1.42 -6.38 7.37
N PHE A 242 -2.51 -7.06 6.98
CA PHE A 242 -2.94 -7.19 5.58
C PHE A 242 -3.04 -5.83 4.88
N ILE A 243 -3.73 -4.86 5.48
CA ILE A 243 -3.87 -3.51 4.91
C ILE A 243 -2.52 -2.80 4.81
N GLN A 244 -1.64 -2.92 5.82
CA GLN A 244 -0.35 -2.25 5.82
C GLN A 244 0.56 -2.74 4.67
N VAL A 245 0.60 -4.05 4.40
CA VAL A 245 1.35 -4.62 3.27
C VAL A 245 0.75 -4.13 1.95
N ALA A 246 -0.56 -4.26 1.76
CA ALA A 246 -1.24 -3.86 0.52
C ALA A 246 -1.12 -2.35 0.21
N THR A 247 -1.30 -1.49 1.22
CA THR A 247 -1.16 -0.03 1.06
C THR A 247 0.29 0.41 0.88
N GLY A 248 1.25 -0.36 1.41
CA GLY A 248 2.69 -0.19 1.14
C GLY A 248 3.05 -0.40 -0.33
N ALA A 249 2.43 -1.38 -0.98
CA ALA A 249 2.56 -1.63 -2.42
C ALA A 249 1.83 -0.57 -3.26
N LEU A 250 0.58 -0.22 -2.91
CA LEU A 250 -0.22 0.75 -3.68
C LEU A 250 0.35 2.17 -3.56
N ARG A 251 0.31 2.77 -2.37
CA ARG A 251 0.66 4.18 -2.08
C ARG A 251 -0.18 5.18 -2.90
N ALA A 252 -0.07 6.46 -2.54
CA ALA A 252 -0.66 7.52 -3.37
C ALA A 252 0.16 7.73 -4.64
N ARG A 253 -0.40 7.36 -5.79
CA ARG A 253 0.13 7.59 -7.16
C ARG A 253 -0.96 7.37 -8.21
N SER A 254 -0.65 7.66 -9.47
CA SER A 254 -1.44 7.21 -10.61
C SER A 254 -0.75 6.03 -11.32
N PHE A 255 -1.55 5.10 -11.83
CA PHE A 255 -1.13 3.89 -12.52
C PHE A 255 -1.74 3.86 -13.93
N HIS A 256 -0.93 3.57 -14.95
CA HIS A 256 -1.38 3.38 -16.32
C HIS A 256 -1.53 1.88 -16.60
N LEU A 257 -2.73 1.41 -16.97
CA LEU A 257 -3.06 -0.02 -16.99
C LEU A 257 -2.65 -0.77 -18.28
N GLY A 258 -1.89 -0.16 -19.19
CA GLY A 258 -1.60 -0.68 -20.54
C GLY A 258 -0.98 -2.08 -20.63
N HIS A 259 -0.39 -2.60 -19.54
CA HIS A 259 0.22 -3.94 -19.48
C HIS A 259 -0.48 -4.93 -18.52
N SER A 260 -1.60 -4.55 -17.90
CA SER A 260 -2.31 -5.37 -16.91
C SER A 260 -3.24 -6.45 -17.49
N LYS A 261 -3.88 -7.27 -16.64
CA LYS A 261 -5.02 -8.15 -17.02
C LYS A 261 -6.13 -7.41 -17.77
N LEU A 262 -6.45 -6.18 -17.37
CA LEU A 262 -7.41 -5.31 -18.06
C LEU A 262 -6.78 -4.52 -19.22
N GLY A 263 -5.46 -4.62 -19.40
CA GLY A 263 -4.70 -3.98 -20.47
C GLY A 263 -5.24 -4.27 -21.88
N ARG A 264 -5.87 -5.44 -22.11
CA ARG A 264 -6.58 -5.71 -23.38
C ARG A 264 -7.80 -4.82 -23.59
N LEU A 265 -8.58 -4.55 -22.56
CA LEU A 265 -9.70 -3.60 -22.61
C LEU A 265 -9.18 -2.16 -22.76
N CYS A 266 -8.02 -1.85 -22.18
CA CYS A 266 -7.34 -0.57 -22.34
C CYS A 266 -6.81 -0.33 -23.75
N ASN A 267 -6.17 -1.32 -24.36
CA ASN A 267 -5.73 -1.24 -25.75
C ASN A 267 -6.93 -1.04 -26.69
N HIS A 268 -8.07 -1.67 -26.40
CA HIS A 268 -9.29 -1.44 -27.16
C HIS A 268 -9.85 -0.02 -26.94
N ALA A 269 -9.93 0.46 -25.70
CA ALA A 269 -10.40 1.81 -25.37
C ALA A 269 -9.51 2.89 -26.02
N GLN A 270 -8.18 2.75 -25.94
CA GLN A 270 -7.22 3.62 -26.63
C GLN A 270 -7.41 3.57 -28.15
N SER A 271 -7.64 2.39 -28.74
CA SER A 271 -7.91 2.28 -30.18
C SER A 271 -9.22 2.94 -30.64
N GLN A 272 -10.19 3.12 -29.73
CA GLN A 272 -11.42 3.89 -29.97
C GLN A 272 -11.29 5.38 -29.60
N GLY A 273 -10.10 5.85 -29.20
CA GLY A 273 -9.89 7.26 -28.82
C GLY A 273 -10.43 7.65 -27.45
N LEU A 274 -10.78 6.69 -26.58
CA LEU A 274 -11.29 6.93 -25.22
C LEU A 274 -10.20 7.32 -24.20
N GLY A 275 -9.02 7.72 -24.67
CA GLY A 275 -7.87 8.12 -23.85
C GLY A 275 -7.17 6.96 -23.13
N ASP A 276 -6.22 7.31 -22.27
CA ASP A 276 -5.49 6.35 -21.43
C ASP A 276 -6.39 5.68 -20.39
N CYS A 277 -5.95 4.51 -19.89
CA CYS A 277 -6.51 3.90 -18.68
C CYS A 277 -5.72 4.30 -17.44
N VAL A 278 -6.28 5.18 -16.61
CA VAL A 278 -5.59 5.70 -15.44
C VAL A 278 -6.36 5.41 -14.15
N LEU A 279 -5.77 4.60 -13.27
CA LEU A 279 -6.22 4.44 -11.89
C LEU A 279 -5.44 5.39 -10.99
N SER A 280 -6.11 6.18 -10.17
CA SER A 280 -5.46 7.13 -9.25
C SER A 280 -5.81 6.83 -7.79
N VAL A 281 -4.78 6.68 -6.95
CA VAL A 281 -4.93 6.73 -5.49
C VAL A 281 -4.46 8.11 -5.05
N TRP A 282 -5.42 8.95 -4.66
CA TRP A 282 -5.15 10.30 -4.18
C TRP A 282 -4.47 10.28 -2.81
N PRO A 283 -3.55 11.23 -2.57
CA PRO A 283 -3.01 11.45 -1.23
C PRO A 283 -4.10 11.84 -0.22
N ARG A 284 -3.83 11.59 1.06
CA ARG A 284 -4.72 11.92 2.17
C ARG A 284 -5.07 13.42 2.16
N MET A 285 -6.31 13.76 2.51
CA MET A 285 -6.87 15.13 2.52
C MET A 285 -6.89 15.88 1.17
N ASN A 286 -6.48 15.27 0.05
CA ASN A 286 -6.43 15.91 -1.27
C ASN A 286 -7.59 15.51 -2.21
N PHE A 287 -8.46 14.60 -1.77
CA PHE A 287 -9.65 14.17 -2.52
C PHE A 287 -10.89 15.02 -2.20
N PHE A 288 -11.96 14.86 -2.98
CA PHE A 288 -13.18 15.65 -2.82
C PHE A 288 -13.96 15.31 -1.55
N VAL A 289 -13.77 14.09 -1.02
CA VAL A 289 -14.27 13.61 0.27
C VAL A 289 -13.11 13.44 1.25
N ALA A 290 -13.33 13.74 2.53
CA ALA A 290 -12.46 13.29 3.61
C ALA A 290 -13.25 13.04 4.92
N ASP A 291 -12.65 12.39 5.92
CA ASP A 291 -13.32 12.04 7.19
C ASP A 291 -13.58 13.30 8.07
N GLY A 292 -14.81 13.82 8.07
CA GLY A 292 -15.11 15.19 8.54
C GLY A 292 -14.79 15.48 10.01
N VAL A 293 -14.88 14.46 10.87
CA VAL A 293 -14.59 14.56 12.31
C VAL A 293 -13.17 15.07 12.58
N TYR A 294 -12.19 14.67 11.76
CA TYR A 294 -10.79 15.07 11.95
C TYR A 294 -10.46 16.46 11.42
N LEU A 295 -11.36 17.03 10.61
CA LEU A 295 -11.32 18.43 10.15
C LEU A 295 -12.19 19.35 11.03
N ASP A 296 -12.56 18.90 12.24
CA ASP A 296 -13.51 19.55 13.17
C ASP A 296 -14.91 19.83 12.56
N ASN A 297 -15.25 19.20 11.44
CA ASN A 297 -16.42 19.50 10.60
C ASN A 297 -16.33 20.82 9.82
N HIS A 298 -15.14 21.40 9.67
CA HIS A 298 -14.94 22.63 8.90
C HIS A 298 -14.54 22.35 7.44
N GLY A 299 -15.27 22.95 6.50
CA GLY A 299 -14.87 23.08 5.10
C GLY A 299 -14.18 24.42 4.84
N SER A 300 -13.69 24.61 3.61
CA SER A 300 -13.04 25.84 3.17
C SER A 300 -13.14 26.02 1.66
N SER A 301 -12.68 27.16 1.13
CA SER A 301 -12.54 27.37 -0.31
C SER A 301 -11.46 26.48 -0.96
N ILE A 302 -10.63 25.80 -0.15
CA ILE A 302 -9.66 24.78 -0.54
C ILE A 302 -9.92 23.45 0.20
N GLY A 303 -9.24 22.37 -0.21
CA GLY A 303 -9.38 21.04 0.41
C GLY A 303 -10.62 20.27 -0.07
N PRO A 304 -11.17 19.33 0.71
CA PRO A 304 -12.40 18.60 0.37
C PRO A 304 -13.64 19.51 0.23
N VAL A 305 -14.66 19.04 -0.47
CA VAL A 305 -15.99 19.68 -0.56
C VAL A 305 -17.08 18.89 0.20
N MET A 306 -16.77 17.63 0.54
CA MET A 306 -17.66 16.68 1.21
C MET A 306 -16.95 16.01 2.39
N HIS A 307 -17.72 15.69 3.43
CA HIS A 307 -17.25 15.05 4.65
C HIS A 307 -17.96 13.71 4.87
N HIS A 308 -17.18 12.63 4.95
CA HIS A 308 -17.63 11.26 5.24
C HIS A 308 -17.75 11.01 6.75
N GLY A 309 -18.60 10.04 7.13
CA GLY A 309 -18.71 9.54 8.50
C GLY A 309 -19.64 10.34 9.42
N ILE A 310 -20.57 11.13 8.87
CA ILE A 310 -21.45 12.01 9.65
C ILE A 310 -22.77 11.30 9.96
N LYS A 311 -22.85 10.68 11.13
CA LYS A 311 -23.87 9.66 11.46
C LYS A 311 -25.07 10.12 12.31
N SER A 312 -25.31 11.43 12.47
CA SER A 312 -26.54 11.90 13.13
C SER A 312 -27.01 13.26 12.64
N GLN A 313 -28.31 13.50 12.79
CA GLN A 313 -28.96 14.79 12.47
C GLN A 313 -28.45 15.95 13.34
N GLU A 314 -27.93 15.68 14.54
CA GLU A 314 -27.31 16.70 15.40
C GLU A 314 -26.03 17.25 14.76
N TRP A 315 -25.21 16.38 14.16
CA TRP A 315 -24.01 16.80 13.44
C TRP A 315 -24.35 17.61 12.18
N MET A 316 -25.50 17.37 11.53
CA MET A 316 -25.96 18.17 10.39
C MET A 316 -26.12 19.65 10.72
N LEU A 317 -26.51 20.00 11.96
CA LEU A 317 -26.67 21.39 12.42
C LEU A 317 -25.33 22.17 12.47
N ARG A 318 -24.21 21.45 12.54
CA ARG A 318 -22.86 22.06 12.42
C ARG A 318 -22.61 22.53 10.98
N TYR A 319 -23.13 21.80 10.00
CA TYR A 319 -22.94 22.05 8.57
C TYR A 319 -23.98 22.99 7.96
N PHE A 320 -25.25 22.88 8.35
CA PHE A 320 -26.35 23.62 7.75
C PHE A 320 -27.12 24.44 8.79
N LYS A 321 -27.40 25.70 8.44
CA LYS A 321 -28.32 26.57 9.18
C LYS A 321 -29.77 26.29 8.80
N ASP A 322 -30.00 26.00 7.53
CA ASP A 322 -31.31 25.66 6.96
C ASP A 322 -31.06 24.71 5.77
N LEU A 323 -31.23 23.42 6.01
CA LEU A 323 -30.91 22.38 5.03
C LEU A 323 -31.92 22.35 3.87
N GLU A 324 -33.20 22.62 4.14
CA GLU A 324 -34.28 22.67 3.13
C GLU A 324 -34.03 23.79 2.11
N LYS A 325 -33.46 24.92 2.55
CA LYS A 325 -33.06 26.04 1.69
C LYS A 325 -31.60 25.99 1.25
N CYS A 326 -30.89 24.88 1.49
CA CYS A 326 -29.49 24.69 1.16
C CYS A 326 -28.53 25.77 1.73
N VAL A 327 -28.87 26.34 2.89
CA VAL A 327 -28.09 27.37 3.57
C VAL A 327 -27.09 26.72 4.52
N VAL A 328 -25.83 26.64 4.07
CA VAL A 328 -24.68 26.23 4.88
C VAL A 328 -24.55 27.14 6.11
N ASN A 329 -24.21 26.57 7.26
CA ASN A 329 -23.88 27.30 8.47
C ASN A 329 -22.55 28.05 8.26
N PRO A 330 -22.49 29.39 8.37
CA PRO A 330 -21.24 30.12 8.17
C PRO A 330 -20.09 29.67 9.08
N SER A 331 -20.39 29.12 10.26
CA SER A 331 -19.38 28.56 11.17
C SER A 331 -18.75 27.26 10.65
N ALA A 332 -19.39 26.56 9.70
CA ALA A 332 -18.83 25.39 9.03
C ALA A 332 -17.72 25.75 8.02
N LEU A 333 -17.60 27.02 7.64
CA LEU A 333 -16.67 27.48 6.60
C LEU A 333 -15.55 28.32 7.23
N VAL A 334 -14.34 27.78 7.24
CA VAL A 334 -13.16 28.45 7.79
C VAL A 334 -12.22 28.92 6.68
N SER A 335 -11.34 29.87 7.00
CA SER A 335 -10.33 30.33 6.03
C SER A 335 -9.36 29.20 5.63
N PRO A 336 -8.77 29.26 4.42
CA PRO A 336 -7.72 28.34 3.98
C PRO A 336 -6.60 28.15 5.01
N LYS A 337 -6.18 29.22 5.68
CA LYS A 337 -5.15 29.20 6.73
C LYS A 337 -5.58 28.38 7.96
N GLN A 338 -6.84 28.47 8.37
CA GLN A 338 -7.37 27.70 9.51
C GLN A 338 -7.46 26.21 9.18
N LEU A 339 -7.99 25.87 8.00
CA LEU A 339 -8.03 24.47 7.54
C LEU A 339 -6.61 23.89 7.37
N GLY A 340 -5.68 24.69 6.83
CA GLY A 340 -4.26 24.35 6.72
C GLY A 340 -3.60 24.08 8.07
N ALA A 341 -3.77 24.96 9.05
CA ALA A 341 -3.23 24.74 10.40
C ALA A 341 -3.79 23.46 11.05
N LYS A 342 -5.09 23.18 10.86
CA LYS A 342 -5.72 21.95 11.35
C LYS A 342 -5.16 20.70 10.66
N ALA A 343 -5.04 20.73 9.33
CA ALA A 343 -4.49 19.64 8.53
C ALA A 343 -3.02 19.34 8.88
N VAL A 344 -2.21 20.37 9.12
CA VAL A 344 -0.81 20.22 9.56
C VAL A 344 -0.73 19.60 10.95
N GLY A 345 -1.40 20.17 11.96
CA GLY A 345 -1.35 19.64 13.33
C GLY A 345 -1.89 18.20 13.44
N LEU A 346 -2.89 17.86 12.61
CA LEU A 346 -3.37 16.49 12.48
C LEU A 346 -2.30 15.55 11.90
N ALA A 347 -1.69 15.95 10.79
CA ALA A 347 -0.66 15.15 10.13
C ALA A 347 0.62 15.00 10.98
N GLU A 348 0.96 15.99 11.82
CA GLU A 348 2.00 15.88 12.85
C GLU A 348 1.64 14.82 13.91
N GLY A 349 0.39 14.83 14.40
CA GLY A 349 -0.13 13.80 15.32
C GLY A 349 -0.18 12.39 14.72
N TYR A 350 -0.31 12.28 13.39
CA TYR A 350 -0.31 11.01 12.64
C TYR A 350 0.95 10.86 11.77
N SER A 351 2.12 11.29 12.24
CA SER A 351 3.39 11.32 11.48
C SER A 351 3.81 10.00 10.82
N HIS A 352 3.37 8.85 11.34
CA HIS A 352 3.56 7.53 10.71
C HIS A 352 2.75 7.34 9.41
N LEU A 353 1.60 8.01 9.26
CA LEU A 353 0.80 8.05 8.04
C LEU A 353 1.22 9.18 7.08
N TYR A 354 1.73 10.29 7.64
CA TYR A 354 2.10 11.51 6.91
C TYR A 354 3.61 11.74 6.98
N ARG A 355 4.36 11.18 6.01
CA ARG A 355 5.80 11.44 5.93
C ARG A 355 6.05 12.94 5.73
N LYS A 356 7.09 13.51 6.38
CA LYS A 356 7.48 14.93 6.21
C LYS A 356 7.53 15.29 4.70
N GLY A 357 6.75 16.30 4.31
CA GLY A 357 6.55 16.71 2.92
C GLY A 357 5.29 16.17 2.23
N MET A 358 4.44 15.36 2.89
CA MET A 358 3.20 14.82 2.30
C MET A 358 1.93 15.64 2.55
N ILE A 359 2.06 16.91 2.95
CA ILE A 359 0.93 17.80 3.23
C ILE A 359 1.02 19.01 2.29
N ALA A 360 0.24 18.99 1.22
CA ALA A 360 -0.25 20.20 0.61
C ALA A 360 -1.77 20.23 0.78
N LEU A 361 -2.30 21.40 1.15
CA LEU A 361 -3.64 21.77 0.72
C LEU A 361 -3.45 22.66 -0.51
N ALA A 362 -4.14 22.35 -1.60
CA ALA A 362 -3.95 23.05 -2.87
C ALA A 362 -4.35 24.53 -2.76
N GLU A 363 -3.37 25.44 -2.74
CA GLU A 363 -3.60 26.86 -3.00
C GLU A 363 -3.49 27.16 -4.50
N GLY A 364 -4.60 27.65 -5.07
CA GLY A 364 -4.61 28.51 -6.27
C GLY A 364 -4.02 27.98 -7.58
N ILE A 365 -4.85 27.36 -8.42
CA ILE A 365 -4.62 27.28 -9.88
C ILE A 365 -5.84 27.87 -10.61
N ARG A 366 -5.58 28.68 -11.63
CA ARG A 366 -6.60 29.36 -12.46
C ARG A 366 -7.37 28.36 -13.32
N PRO A 367 -8.59 28.70 -13.79
CA PRO A 367 -9.26 27.90 -14.82
C PRO A 367 -8.36 27.79 -16.06
N PHE A 368 -8.10 26.57 -16.52
CA PHE A 368 -7.35 26.34 -17.75
C PHE A 368 -8.20 26.74 -18.96
N GLY A 369 -7.66 27.69 -19.75
CA GLY A 369 -8.14 27.94 -21.11
C GLY A 369 -7.80 26.76 -22.04
N GLY A 370 -8.57 26.64 -23.12
CA GLY A 370 -8.51 25.52 -24.06
C GLY A 370 -7.23 25.38 -24.90
N PRO A 371 -7.20 24.40 -25.81
CA PRO A 371 -5.97 23.84 -26.35
C PRO A 371 -5.34 24.69 -27.47
N SER A 372 -4.04 24.95 -27.37
CA SER A 372 -3.21 25.36 -28.50
C SER A 372 -2.51 24.15 -29.13
N LEU A 373 -2.99 23.74 -30.31
CA LEU A 373 -2.25 22.91 -31.25
C LEU A 373 -0.84 23.49 -31.50
N ILE A 374 0.19 22.65 -31.56
CA ILE A 374 1.37 22.83 -32.43
C ILE A 374 1.98 21.46 -32.78
N SER A 375 2.55 21.43 -33.99
CA SER A 375 2.93 20.29 -34.83
C SER A 375 3.78 19.15 -34.26
N ARG A 376 3.56 17.96 -34.86
CA ARG A 376 4.50 16.84 -34.99
C ARG A 376 5.95 17.29 -35.20
N GLY A 377 6.87 16.63 -34.50
CA GLY A 377 8.28 16.49 -34.89
C GLY A 377 8.67 15.03 -34.81
N SER A 378 8.99 14.41 -35.94
CA SER A 378 9.41 13.02 -36.04
C SER A 378 10.90 12.87 -35.68
N GLY A 379 11.22 11.91 -34.82
CA GLY A 379 12.59 11.50 -34.51
C GLY A 379 12.57 10.17 -33.77
N ASP A 380 13.28 9.17 -34.31
CA ASP A 380 13.27 7.80 -33.79
C ASP A 380 13.82 7.70 -32.37
N LEU A 381 13.11 6.99 -31.50
CA LEU A 381 13.67 6.52 -30.23
C LEU A 381 13.45 5.02 -30.07
N VAL A 382 14.58 4.32 -30.02
CA VAL A 382 14.75 2.90 -29.74
C VAL A 382 14.07 2.54 -28.42
N ALA A 383 13.39 1.38 -28.41
CA ALA A 383 12.80 0.84 -27.20
C ALA A 383 13.89 0.51 -26.16
N ASN A 384 13.79 1.14 -25.00
CA ASN A 384 14.32 0.60 -23.74
C ASN A 384 13.32 0.92 -22.64
N GLY A 385 12.90 -0.12 -21.91
CA GLY A 385 11.81 -0.04 -20.95
C GLY A 385 12.28 0.48 -19.59
N ASP A 386 12.09 1.78 -19.34
CA ASP A 386 12.08 2.34 -17.99
C ASP A 386 10.70 2.93 -17.70
N GLN A 387 9.93 2.21 -16.88
CA GLN A 387 8.53 2.51 -16.57
C GLN A 387 8.46 3.73 -15.64
N LYS A 388 8.29 4.93 -16.23
CA LYS A 388 8.41 6.21 -15.51
C LYS A 388 7.16 6.56 -14.70
N TRP A 389 7.02 5.91 -13.54
CA TRP A 389 5.91 6.11 -12.60
C TRP A 389 5.82 7.57 -12.12
N GLN A 390 4.69 8.23 -12.37
CA GLN A 390 4.38 9.52 -11.77
C GLN A 390 3.88 9.31 -10.33
N SER A 391 4.77 9.54 -9.36
CA SER A 391 4.37 9.69 -7.96
C SER A 391 3.86 11.10 -7.70
N TRP A 392 2.90 11.24 -6.78
CA TRP A 392 2.44 12.54 -6.30
C TRP A 392 3.56 13.23 -5.52
N GLY A 393 4.38 14.02 -6.23
CA GLY A 393 5.39 14.88 -5.66
C GLY A 393 4.75 16.18 -5.19
N TYR A 394 4.53 16.31 -3.88
CA TYR A 394 4.08 17.55 -3.28
C TYR A 394 5.18 18.60 -3.31
N ALA A 395 5.00 19.66 -4.10
CA ALA A 395 5.69 20.92 -3.85
C ALA A 395 5.01 21.60 -2.65
N CYS A 396 5.80 22.10 -1.70
CA CYS A 396 5.26 23.03 -0.69
C CYS A 396 4.72 24.27 -1.40
N CYS A 397 3.45 24.61 -1.19
CA CYS A 397 2.87 25.81 -1.78
C CYS A 397 3.52 27.06 -1.18
N ARG A 398 4.42 27.70 -1.95
CA ARG A 398 4.71 29.15 -1.95
C ARG A 398 5.55 29.61 -3.16
N GLY A 399 5.28 29.05 -4.33
CA GLY A 399 5.86 29.49 -5.61
C GLY A 399 4.96 29.03 -6.77
N LEU A 400 4.61 29.94 -7.69
CA LEU A 400 3.64 29.69 -8.77
C LEU A 400 4.28 29.16 -10.06
N SER A 401 5.50 28.62 -9.96
CA SER A 401 6.26 28.07 -11.09
C SER A 401 7.15 26.92 -10.62
N ARG A 402 7.26 25.86 -11.45
CA ARG A 402 8.13 24.71 -11.18
C ARG A 402 9.63 25.02 -11.32
N ASN A 403 9.97 26.19 -11.87
CA ASN A 403 11.34 26.57 -12.27
C ASN A 403 11.82 27.91 -11.67
N GLU A 404 11.10 28.53 -10.73
CA GLU A 404 11.55 29.78 -10.09
C GLU A 404 12.36 29.53 -8.80
N VAL A 405 13.46 30.26 -8.65
CA VAL A 405 14.31 30.24 -7.45
C VAL A 405 13.67 31.10 -6.36
N CYS A 406 13.72 30.63 -5.11
CA CYS A 406 12.98 31.23 -3.99
C CYS A 406 13.61 32.57 -3.52
N PRO A 407 12.90 33.72 -3.61
CA PRO A 407 13.52 35.04 -3.40
C PRO A 407 13.65 35.49 -1.93
N HIS A 408 13.38 34.62 -0.95
CA HIS A 408 13.50 34.93 0.49
C HIS A 408 14.53 34.08 1.24
N ALA A 409 15.54 33.56 0.53
CA ALA A 409 16.74 32.97 1.12
C ALA A 409 17.96 33.93 1.12
N ALA A 410 17.75 35.21 0.80
CA ALA A 410 18.79 36.22 0.59
C ALA A 410 18.56 37.52 1.38
N ALA A 411 18.02 37.40 2.59
CA ALA A 411 18.08 38.42 3.63
C ALA A 411 18.36 37.70 4.94
N ASP A 412 19.39 38.16 5.67
CA ASP A 412 19.94 37.63 6.95
C ASP A 412 21.21 36.75 6.86
N VAL A 413 22.15 37.08 5.96
CA VAL A 413 23.61 36.94 6.24
C VAL A 413 24.39 38.05 5.51
N GLU A 414 24.57 39.20 6.15
CA GLU A 414 25.77 40.04 5.95
C GLU A 414 26.51 40.10 7.29
N GLU A 415 27.59 39.34 7.42
CA GLU A 415 28.86 39.85 7.98
C GLU A 415 30.02 38.89 7.61
N GLU A 416 31.22 39.46 7.56
CA GLU A 416 32.39 38.87 6.87
C GLU A 416 33.19 37.89 7.75
N GLY A 417 33.81 36.89 7.12
CA GLY A 417 34.76 35.99 7.77
C GLY A 417 35.57 35.20 6.75
N GLN A 418 36.91 35.26 6.83
CA GLN A 418 37.82 34.69 5.83
C GLN A 418 37.88 33.16 5.93
N SER A 419 37.53 32.45 4.85
CA SER A 419 37.56 30.99 4.80
C SER A 419 38.96 30.44 4.50
N SER A 420 39.47 29.56 5.36
CA SER A 420 40.65 28.72 5.10
C SER A 420 40.31 27.57 4.13
N GLU A 421 41.32 26.80 3.68
CA GLU A 421 41.10 25.66 2.78
C GLU A 421 40.20 24.55 3.37
N GLU A 422 40.06 24.45 4.69
CA GLU A 422 39.15 23.50 5.37
C GLU A 422 37.66 23.75 5.02
N ASP A 423 37.26 25.01 4.81
CA ASP A 423 35.90 25.35 4.40
C ASP A 423 35.56 24.84 2.99
N ALA A 424 36.55 24.64 2.12
CA ALA A 424 36.33 24.12 0.78
C ALA A 424 35.86 22.65 0.81
N ALA A 425 36.45 21.84 1.70
CA ALA A 425 36.04 20.45 1.91
C ALA A 425 34.63 20.36 2.52
N ALA A 426 34.36 21.15 3.57
CA ALA A 426 33.03 21.21 4.19
C ALA A 426 31.94 21.69 3.21
N LYS A 427 32.27 22.66 2.34
CA LYS A 427 31.39 23.19 1.30
C LYS A 427 31.16 22.17 0.17
N ALA A 428 32.19 21.45 -0.26
CA ALA A 428 32.06 20.35 -1.22
C ALA A 428 31.18 19.23 -0.66
N LEU A 429 31.33 18.89 0.63
CA LEU A 429 30.46 17.95 1.34
C LEU A 429 29.00 18.44 1.29
N ARG A 430 28.73 19.69 1.68
CA ARG A 430 27.37 20.28 1.68
C ARG A 430 26.72 20.33 0.29
N VAL A 431 27.50 20.45 -0.79
CA VAL A 431 27.00 20.35 -2.17
C VAL A 431 26.71 18.89 -2.55
N ALA A 432 27.63 17.96 -2.27
CA ALA A 432 27.42 16.52 -2.49
C ALA A 432 26.21 15.96 -1.70
N TRP A 433 25.87 16.57 -0.57
CA TRP A 433 24.71 16.25 0.26
C TRP A 433 23.35 16.49 -0.42
N GLN A 434 23.30 17.27 -1.50
CA GLN A 434 22.04 17.59 -2.21
C GLN A 434 21.75 16.64 -3.39
N ASP A 435 22.78 16.14 -4.09
CA ASP A 435 22.64 15.42 -5.36
C ASP A 435 22.57 13.89 -5.27
N GLY A 436 22.68 13.31 -4.07
CA GLY A 436 22.53 11.87 -3.86
C GLY A 436 23.70 10.99 -4.32
N LYS A 437 24.79 11.57 -4.85
CA LYS A 437 26.08 10.91 -5.15
C LYS A 437 26.94 10.67 -3.90
N LEU A 438 26.28 10.37 -2.78
CA LEU A 438 26.80 10.63 -1.43
C LEU A 438 27.92 9.68 -0.97
N LEU A 439 27.99 8.48 -1.55
CA LEU A 439 29.06 7.49 -1.34
C LEU A 439 29.99 7.38 -2.56
N ASP A 440 29.89 8.33 -3.49
CA ASP A 440 30.73 8.42 -4.69
C ASP A 440 31.50 9.76 -4.75
N ALA A 441 31.46 10.54 -3.67
CA ALA A 441 32.34 11.68 -3.45
C ALA A 441 33.74 11.21 -3.02
N ASP A 442 34.77 12.01 -3.29
CA ASP A 442 36.13 11.71 -2.86
C ASP A 442 36.19 11.63 -1.32
N PRO A 443 36.86 10.60 -0.75
CA PRO A 443 37.00 10.49 0.69
C PRO A 443 37.95 11.57 1.23
N PRO A 444 37.84 11.97 2.51
CA PRO A 444 38.87 12.78 3.15
C PRO A 444 40.19 11.98 3.24
N ASP A 445 41.34 12.66 3.12
CA ASP A 445 42.65 11.99 3.17
C ASP A 445 42.91 11.29 4.52
N GLU A 446 42.47 11.90 5.62
CA GLU A 446 42.45 11.32 6.96
C GLU A 446 41.08 11.56 7.63
N LEU A 447 40.70 10.68 8.57
CA LEU A 447 39.52 10.88 9.42
C LEU A 447 39.85 11.86 10.57
N PRO A 448 39.01 12.87 10.83
CA PRO A 448 39.27 13.83 11.89
C PRO A 448 39.18 13.18 13.27
N ARG A 449 40.01 13.65 14.19
CA ARG A 449 39.93 13.26 15.60
C ARG A 449 38.79 14.05 16.25
N ARG A 450 38.05 13.40 17.16
CA ARG A 450 37.00 14.05 17.95
C ARG A 450 37.65 14.99 18.98
N GLU A 451 37.73 16.28 18.67
CA GLU A 451 38.13 17.33 19.61
C GLU A 451 36.92 17.85 20.42
N GLU A 452 37.15 18.23 21.68
CA GLU A 452 36.10 18.43 22.71
C GLU A 452 35.36 19.79 22.64
N THR A 453 35.57 20.59 21.59
CA THR A 453 35.31 22.04 21.60
C THR A 453 34.12 22.52 20.75
N GLN A 454 33.35 21.63 20.15
CA GLN A 454 32.17 21.95 19.33
C GLN A 454 30.88 21.23 19.83
N PRO A 455 29.67 21.66 19.41
CA PRO A 455 28.42 21.06 19.89
C PRO A 455 28.35 19.55 19.59
N GLU A 456 28.27 18.72 20.63
CA GLU A 456 28.51 17.27 20.55
C GLU A 456 27.73 16.57 19.43
N GLU A 457 26.47 16.94 19.22
CA GLU A 457 25.59 16.30 18.23
C GLU A 457 25.99 16.60 16.78
N LEU A 458 26.48 17.82 16.48
CA LEU A 458 26.94 18.17 15.13
C LEU A 458 28.24 17.45 14.78
N VAL A 459 29.19 17.45 15.71
CA VAL A 459 30.46 16.72 15.59
C VAL A 459 30.22 15.22 15.40
N ALA A 460 29.29 14.66 16.18
CA ALA A 460 28.87 13.26 16.09
C ALA A 460 28.30 12.89 14.70
N LEU A 461 27.40 13.72 14.16
CA LEU A 461 26.81 13.52 12.83
C LEU A 461 27.87 13.59 11.71
N GLU A 462 28.76 14.58 11.76
CA GLU A 462 29.79 14.79 10.75
C GLU A 462 30.88 13.70 10.80
N PHE A 463 31.36 13.33 11.99
CA PHE A 463 32.30 12.22 12.18
C PHE A 463 31.76 10.90 11.61
N LEU A 464 30.52 10.53 11.97
CA LEU A 464 29.93 9.27 11.49
C LEU A 464 29.71 9.28 9.97
N ALA A 465 29.36 10.42 9.38
CA ALA A 465 29.23 10.55 7.93
C ALA A 465 30.57 10.39 7.20
N GLN A 466 31.64 11.02 7.73
CA GLN A 466 32.98 10.91 7.15
C GLN A 466 33.58 9.51 7.33
N PHE A 467 33.39 8.89 8.50
CA PHE A 467 33.78 7.50 8.78
C PHE A 467 33.17 6.53 7.76
N VAL A 468 31.87 6.67 7.49
CA VAL A 468 31.17 5.85 6.48
C VAL A 468 31.70 6.09 5.08
N LEU A 469 31.92 7.35 4.68
CA LEU A 469 32.44 7.69 3.36
C LEU A 469 33.84 7.11 3.13
N TYR A 470 34.75 7.34 4.07
CA TYR A 470 36.15 6.88 4.01
C TYR A 470 36.24 5.36 3.86
N TRP A 471 35.62 4.62 4.79
CA TRP A 471 35.75 3.16 4.82
C TRP A 471 34.97 2.45 3.71
N PHE A 472 33.85 3.02 3.24
CA PHE A 472 33.15 2.49 2.08
C PHE A 472 33.99 2.65 0.79
N GLN A 473 34.62 3.81 0.59
CA GLN A 473 35.51 4.02 -0.57
C GLN A 473 36.75 3.13 -0.49
N HIS A 474 37.39 3.00 0.68
CA HIS A 474 38.51 2.08 0.88
C HIS A 474 38.14 0.61 0.56
N TRP A 475 36.94 0.17 0.97
CA TRP A 475 36.43 -1.17 0.63
C TRP A 475 36.17 -1.34 -0.87
N LYS A 476 35.59 -0.33 -1.52
CA LYS A 476 35.36 -0.30 -2.98
C LYS A 476 36.67 -0.36 -3.78
N SER A 477 37.77 0.21 -3.27
CA SER A 477 39.11 0.16 -3.88
C SER A 477 39.92 -1.10 -3.55
N HIS A 478 39.39 -2.02 -2.74
CA HIS A 478 40.13 -3.21 -2.33
C HIS A 478 40.36 -4.18 -3.51
N GLU A 479 41.39 -5.03 -3.45
CA GLU A 479 41.89 -5.75 -4.65
C GLU A 479 40.89 -6.75 -5.26
N LYS A 480 39.93 -7.25 -4.45
CA LYS A 480 38.78 -8.08 -4.89
C LYS A 480 37.56 -7.88 -3.97
N PRO A 481 36.68 -6.89 -4.20
CA PRO A 481 35.47 -6.72 -3.40
C PRO A 481 34.41 -7.75 -3.83
N GLU A 482 33.71 -8.36 -2.87
CA GLU A 482 32.56 -9.21 -3.17
C GLU A 482 31.37 -8.33 -3.57
N GLN A 483 31.22 -8.09 -4.88
CA GLN A 483 30.34 -7.06 -5.44
C GLN A 483 28.91 -7.09 -4.88
N LEU A 484 28.31 -8.28 -4.72
CA LEU A 484 26.98 -8.47 -4.12
C LEU A 484 26.88 -7.94 -2.68
N GLN A 485 27.91 -8.16 -1.86
CA GLN A 485 27.96 -7.60 -0.50
C GLN A 485 28.22 -6.09 -0.52
N LEU A 486 29.06 -5.61 -1.44
CA LEU A 486 29.34 -4.18 -1.60
C LEU A 486 28.08 -3.40 -1.98
N ASP A 487 27.30 -3.87 -2.96
CA ASP A 487 26.08 -3.22 -3.44
C ASP A 487 24.96 -3.23 -2.39
N SER A 488 24.78 -4.35 -1.70
CA SER A 488 23.84 -4.47 -0.56
C SER A 488 24.22 -3.51 0.59
N THR A 489 25.52 -3.41 0.89
CA THR A 489 26.06 -2.50 1.91
C THR A 489 25.94 -1.03 1.48
N ARG A 490 26.20 -0.69 0.21
CA ARG A 490 25.99 0.64 -0.37
C ARG A 490 24.52 1.08 -0.23
N SER A 491 23.60 0.21 -0.65
CA SER A 491 22.15 0.46 -0.56
C SER A 491 21.68 0.74 0.87
N ALA A 492 22.26 0.03 1.85
CA ALA A 492 21.99 0.24 3.27
C ALA A 492 22.62 1.52 3.85
N LEU A 493 23.92 1.76 3.61
CA LEU A 493 24.64 2.94 4.11
C LEU A 493 24.06 4.24 3.53
N LEU A 494 23.58 4.23 2.28
CA LEU A 494 22.85 5.37 1.70
C LEU A 494 21.57 5.74 2.48
N LYS A 495 20.98 4.81 3.26
CA LYS A 495 19.83 5.12 4.13
C LYS A 495 20.28 5.87 5.38
N LEU A 496 21.34 5.39 6.05
CA LEU A 496 21.97 6.07 7.19
C LEU A 496 22.42 7.47 6.82
N MET A 497 23.19 7.62 5.75
CA MET A 497 23.74 8.92 5.34
C MET A 497 22.62 9.94 5.00
N LYS A 498 21.48 9.48 4.47
CA LYS A 498 20.28 10.32 4.29
C LYS A 498 19.61 10.72 5.62
N GLN A 499 19.68 9.89 6.66
CA GLN A 499 19.20 10.23 7.99
C GLN A 499 20.15 11.21 8.73
N LEU A 500 21.46 11.02 8.61
CA LEU A 500 22.49 11.93 9.16
C LEU A 500 22.35 13.34 8.55
N ASN A 501 22.28 13.44 7.22
CA ASN A 501 22.06 14.70 6.50
C ASN A 501 20.81 15.46 7.00
N ARG A 502 19.72 14.73 7.21
CA ARG A 502 18.45 15.30 7.67
C ARG A 502 18.36 15.55 9.18
N LYS A 503 19.37 15.14 9.96
CA LYS A 503 19.38 15.19 11.43
C LYS A 503 18.14 14.50 12.04
N VAL A 504 17.87 13.27 11.58
CA VAL A 504 16.70 12.45 12.02
C VAL A 504 17.06 11.10 12.62
N VAL A 505 18.35 10.87 12.93
CA VAL A 505 18.75 9.71 13.74
C VAL A 505 18.42 10.03 15.20
N ASP A 506 17.82 9.09 15.93
CA ASP A 506 17.57 9.23 17.37
C ASP A 506 18.90 9.47 18.13
N GLY A 507 18.88 10.33 19.15
CA GLY A 507 20.11 10.74 19.85
C GLY A 507 20.82 9.60 20.60
N VAL A 508 20.07 8.64 21.16
CA VAL A 508 20.65 7.47 21.85
C VAL A 508 21.27 6.52 20.83
N LEU A 509 20.56 6.27 19.73
CA LEU A 509 21.08 5.48 18.61
C LEU A 509 22.32 6.15 17.98
N LEU A 510 22.28 7.46 17.72
CA LEU A 510 23.40 8.22 17.16
C LEU A 510 24.65 8.12 18.05
N SER A 511 24.49 8.31 19.37
CA SER A 511 25.60 8.15 20.32
C SER A 511 26.23 6.77 20.23
N GLY A 512 25.43 5.69 20.20
CA GLY A 512 25.94 4.34 20.06
C GLY A 512 26.63 4.09 18.71
N LEU A 513 26.07 4.57 17.60
CA LEU A 513 26.67 4.44 16.27
C LEU A 513 28.02 5.17 16.15
N VAL A 514 28.14 6.32 16.81
CA VAL A 514 29.37 7.13 16.84
C VAL A 514 30.43 6.48 17.72
N GLU A 515 30.05 5.99 18.90
CA GLU A 515 30.94 5.21 19.78
C GLU A 515 31.43 3.93 19.08
N PHE A 516 30.54 3.22 18.38
CA PHE A 516 30.89 2.05 17.58
C PHE A 516 31.92 2.38 16.48
N ALA A 517 31.72 3.49 15.77
CA ALA A 517 32.63 3.95 14.73
C ALA A 517 34.00 4.41 15.28
N ASP A 518 34.01 5.14 16.39
CA ASP A 518 35.24 5.63 17.04
C ASP A 518 36.08 4.47 17.60
N LEU A 519 35.46 3.52 18.32
CA LEU A 519 36.15 2.31 18.80
C LEU A 519 36.70 1.47 17.63
N ALA A 520 35.93 1.32 16.55
CA ALA A 520 36.39 0.63 15.35
C ALA A 520 37.57 1.37 14.67
N HIS A 521 37.53 2.69 14.59
CA HIS A 521 38.62 3.52 14.05
C HIS A 521 39.91 3.39 14.88
N ARG A 522 39.79 3.34 16.21
CA ARG A 522 40.90 3.10 17.16
C ARG A 522 41.38 1.64 17.20
N ARG A 523 40.78 0.75 16.41
CA ARG A 523 41.02 -0.71 16.37
C ARG A 523 40.67 -1.43 17.68
N GLU A 524 39.81 -0.84 18.51
CA GLU A 524 39.28 -1.41 19.77
C GLU A 524 38.07 -2.30 19.47
N TYR A 525 38.27 -3.26 18.56
CA TYR A 525 37.23 -4.03 17.90
C TYR A 525 36.40 -4.93 18.82
N ALA A 526 36.96 -5.37 19.94
CA ALA A 526 36.24 -6.09 20.98
C ALA A 526 35.16 -5.19 21.62
N GLN A 527 35.55 -4.00 22.10
CA GLN A 527 34.62 -3.03 22.68
C GLN A 527 33.61 -2.51 21.64
N ALA A 528 34.04 -2.32 20.38
CA ALA A 528 33.12 -1.99 19.30
C ALA A 528 32.04 -3.08 19.12
N ASN A 529 32.40 -4.37 19.22
CA ASN A 529 31.39 -5.44 19.20
C ASN A 529 30.43 -5.35 20.39
N ASP A 530 30.89 -4.98 21.59
CA ASP A 530 30.03 -4.81 22.77
C ASP A 530 29.02 -3.66 22.57
N VAL A 531 29.46 -2.53 22.00
CA VAL A 531 28.56 -1.41 21.62
C VAL A 531 27.57 -1.85 20.53
N TYR A 532 28.00 -2.62 19.53
CA TYR A 532 27.09 -3.20 18.53
C TYR A 532 26.04 -4.14 19.15
N VAL A 533 26.42 -4.98 20.12
CA VAL A 533 25.48 -5.82 20.87
C VAL A 533 24.51 -4.96 21.68
N ASN A 534 24.98 -3.86 22.29
CA ASN A 534 24.12 -2.91 22.99
C ASN A 534 23.16 -2.14 22.05
N ILE A 535 23.54 -1.88 20.79
CA ILE A 535 22.62 -1.28 19.80
C ILE A 535 21.56 -2.28 19.34
N THR A 536 21.91 -3.56 19.20
CA THR A 536 21.06 -4.59 18.56
C THR A 536 20.21 -5.41 19.52
N ILE A 537 20.66 -5.59 20.77
CA ILE A 537 19.94 -6.33 21.84
C ILE A 537 19.51 -5.36 22.96
N GLY A 538 20.31 -4.33 23.22
CA GLY A 538 20.02 -3.31 24.23
C GLY A 538 19.83 -3.88 25.63
N LYS A 539 18.79 -3.40 26.32
CA LYS A 539 18.38 -3.85 27.66
C LYS A 539 17.18 -4.79 27.63
N ALA A 540 16.76 -5.23 26.44
CA ALA A 540 15.68 -6.20 26.30
C ALA A 540 16.15 -7.57 26.79
N THR A 541 15.32 -8.25 27.59
CA THR A 541 15.65 -9.60 28.09
C THR A 541 15.49 -10.65 26.99
N TRP A 542 14.61 -10.36 26.02
CA TRP A 542 14.30 -11.20 24.87
C TRP A 542 14.34 -10.34 23.59
N HIS A 543 15.26 -10.68 22.67
CA HIS A 543 15.60 -9.92 21.46
C HIS A 543 15.02 -10.55 20.17
N SER A 544 14.02 -11.40 20.36
CA SER A 544 13.05 -11.75 19.33
C SER A 544 11.69 -11.78 20.02
N ALA A 545 10.63 -11.45 19.28
CA ALA A 545 9.28 -11.69 19.76
C ALA A 545 9.13 -13.21 19.92
N LEU A 546 9.31 -13.67 21.15
CA LEU A 546 9.11 -15.07 21.53
C LEU A 546 7.60 -15.32 21.45
N ASP A 547 7.18 -15.73 20.26
CA ASP A 547 5.92 -16.40 20.03
C ASP A 547 6.01 -17.76 20.76
N LEU A 548 5.84 -17.69 22.09
CA LEU A 548 5.64 -18.83 22.97
C LEU A 548 4.27 -19.41 22.62
N GLY A 549 4.23 -20.12 21.49
CA GLY A 549 3.00 -20.50 20.83
C GLY A 549 2.02 -21.14 21.80
N GLU A 550 0.78 -20.66 21.81
CA GLU A 550 -0.27 -21.05 22.76
C GLU A 550 -0.69 -22.54 22.66
N GLN A 551 0.01 -23.36 21.87
CA GLN A 551 -0.32 -24.76 21.61
C GLN A 551 0.10 -25.75 22.71
N ARG A 552 0.75 -25.33 23.82
CA ARG A 552 1.02 -26.22 24.97
C ARG A 552 0.83 -25.57 26.35
N ALA A 553 -0.42 -25.24 26.69
CA ALA A 553 -0.81 -24.88 28.07
C ALA A 553 -2.14 -25.51 28.52
N HIS A 554 -2.31 -26.83 28.33
CA HIS A 554 -3.36 -27.59 29.02
C HIS A 554 -3.02 -27.82 30.50
N TRP A 555 -3.17 -26.80 31.34
CA TRP A 555 -3.22 -26.97 32.80
C TRP A 555 -4.27 -26.03 33.40
N GLY A 556 -5.17 -26.60 34.22
CA GLY A 556 -6.31 -25.88 34.77
C GLY A 556 -5.97 -25.01 35.99
N GLN A 557 -6.86 -24.06 36.27
CA GLN A 557 -6.96 -23.24 37.50
C GLN A 557 -5.73 -22.39 37.87
N GLY A 558 -5.81 -21.07 37.63
CA GLY A 558 -4.90 -20.10 38.25
C GLY A 558 -4.69 -18.80 37.49
N CYS A 559 -5.53 -17.79 37.75
CA CYS A 559 -5.26 -16.41 37.31
C CYS A 559 -4.09 -15.79 38.11
N SER A 560 -2.85 -16.05 37.70
CA SER A 560 -1.67 -15.31 38.18
C SER A 560 -0.48 -15.29 37.22
N LEU A 561 -0.28 -16.34 36.39
CA LEU A 561 0.87 -16.42 35.48
C LEU A 561 0.77 -15.46 34.29
N ARG A 562 -0.44 -15.26 33.75
CA ARG A 562 -0.70 -14.35 32.62
C ARG A 562 -0.27 -12.90 32.89
N THR A 563 -0.39 -12.43 34.14
CA THR A 563 -0.05 -11.05 34.50
C THR A 563 1.46 -10.80 34.45
N MET A 564 2.29 -11.73 34.97
CA MET A 564 3.74 -11.60 34.87
C MET A 564 4.24 -11.75 33.43
N GLN A 565 3.70 -12.69 32.65
CA GLN A 565 4.08 -12.84 31.24
C GLN A 565 3.75 -11.57 30.43
N ARG A 566 2.54 -11.01 30.62
CA ARG A 566 2.16 -9.74 30.01
C ARG A 566 3.02 -8.57 30.48
N GLN A 567 3.36 -8.48 31.77
CA GLN A 567 4.25 -7.45 32.29
C GLN A 567 5.69 -7.57 31.76
N VAL A 568 6.18 -8.79 31.51
CA VAL A 568 7.49 -9.01 30.86
C VAL A 568 7.43 -8.55 29.41
N VAL A 569 6.43 -8.95 28.62
CA VAL A 569 6.26 -8.48 27.23
C VAL A 569 6.08 -6.96 27.16
N GLU A 570 5.25 -6.36 28.01
CA GLU A 570 5.07 -4.89 28.07
C GLU A 570 6.34 -4.16 28.54
N LYS A 571 7.20 -4.80 29.35
CA LYS A 571 8.50 -4.26 29.77
C LYS A 571 9.54 -4.36 28.65
N ASP A 572 9.61 -5.49 27.96
CA ASP A 572 10.56 -5.67 26.86
C ASP A 572 10.15 -4.86 25.62
N MET A 573 8.85 -4.69 25.32
CA MET A 573 8.38 -3.73 24.30
C MET A 573 8.74 -2.27 24.63
N LYS A 574 8.80 -1.89 25.92
CA LYS A 574 9.27 -0.56 26.35
C LYS A 574 10.80 -0.41 26.31
N ASN A 575 11.52 -1.52 26.29
CA ASN A 575 12.99 -1.57 26.17
C ASN A 575 13.46 -1.94 24.75
N ALA A 576 12.53 -2.17 23.82
CA ALA A 576 12.83 -2.55 22.45
C ALA A 576 13.69 -1.46 21.80
N SER A 577 14.78 -1.88 21.18
CA SER A 577 15.71 -0.96 20.55
C SER A 577 15.11 -0.39 19.26
N ALA A 578 15.61 0.76 18.80
CA ALA A 578 15.27 1.27 17.47
C ALA A 578 15.61 0.24 16.37
N PHE A 579 16.62 -0.61 16.61
CA PHE A 579 16.98 -1.74 15.77
C PHE A 579 15.90 -2.83 15.73
N ASP A 580 15.22 -3.16 16.83
CA ASP A 580 14.12 -4.13 16.79
C ASP A 580 12.91 -3.63 15.98
N THR A 581 12.66 -2.31 16.00
CA THR A 581 11.44 -1.70 15.46
C THR A 581 11.52 -1.16 14.04
N ASP A 582 12.70 -0.72 13.57
CA ASP A 582 12.85 -0.07 12.25
C ASP A 582 13.77 -0.89 11.31
N PRO A 583 13.23 -1.50 10.23
CA PRO A 583 14.03 -2.26 9.27
C PRO A 583 15.04 -1.39 8.49
N VAL A 584 14.89 -0.06 8.49
CA VAL A 584 15.92 0.86 7.99
C VAL A 584 17.12 0.89 8.94
N VAL A 585 16.88 0.98 10.25
CA VAL A 585 17.92 0.90 11.30
C VAL A 585 18.62 -0.45 11.22
N GLN A 586 17.88 -1.56 11.18
CA GLN A 586 18.46 -2.90 10.99
C GLN A 586 19.35 -2.98 9.76
N SER A 587 18.87 -2.44 8.63
CA SER A 587 19.58 -2.47 7.36
C SER A 587 20.94 -1.79 7.45
N TYR A 588 21.04 -0.60 8.06
CA TYR A 588 22.30 0.14 8.13
C TYR A 588 23.19 -0.26 9.32
N VAL A 589 22.63 -0.69 10.44
CA VAL A 589 23.41 -1.22 11.58
C VAL A 589 24.14 -2.49 11.15
N HIS A 590 23.47 -3.41 10.44
CA HIS A 590 24.13 -4.56 9.83
C HIS A 590 25.18 -4.16 8.77
N ALA A 591 24.95 -3.09 8.01
CA ALA A 591 25.90 -2.62 6.99
C ALA A 591 27.17 -2.02 7.62
N LEU A 592 27.03 -1.21 8.67
CA LEU A 592 28.14 -0.72 9.49
C LEU A 592 28.91 -1.89 10.12
N LYS A 593 28.22 -2.91 10.66
CA LYS A 593 28.90 -4.08 11.21
C LYS A 593 29.69 -4.87 10.16
N ARG A 594 29.16 -5.04 8.94
CA ARG A 594 29.93 -5.63 7.83
C ARG A 594 31.16 -4.79 7.48
N MET A 595 31.02 -3.47 7.43
CA MET A 595 32.13 -2.54 7.18
C MET A 595 33.21 -2.61 8.26
N VAL A 596 32.83 -2.68 9.54
CA VAL A 596 33.78 -2.87 10.67
C VAL A 596 34.43 -4.26 10.64
N THR A 597 33.72 -5.31 10.23
CA THR A 597 34.33 -6.63 10.01
C THR A 597 35.32 -6.60 8.84
N TYR A 598 35.09 -5.81 7.78
CA TYR A 598 36.09 -5.55 6.73
C TYR A 598 37.29 -4.76 7.27
N MET A 599 37.08 -3.72 8.09
CA MET A 599 38.18 -2.99 8.75
C MET A 599 39.07 -3.93 9.58
N GLN A 600 38.47 -4.89 10.28
CA GLN A 600 39.20 -5.90 11.07
C GLN A 600 40.14 -6.79 10.24
N THR A 601 39.88 -6.99 8.94
CA THR A 601 40.75 -7.80 8.07
C THR A 601 41.86 -6.98 7.43
N VAL A 602 41.59 -5.73 7.02
CA VAL A 602 42.61 -4.86 6.39
C VAL A 602 43.45 -4.06 7.39
N GLN A 603 42.94 -3.85 8.60
CA GLN A 603 43.58 -3.07 9.66
C GLN A 603 43.38 -3.70 11.05
N PRO A 604 43.91 -4.92 11.29
CA PRO A 604 43.76 -5.62 12.57
C PRO A 604 44.39 -4.85 13.74
N SER A 605 43.92 -5.16 14.95
CA SER A 605 44.52 -4.67 16.18
C SER A 605 45.93 -5.24 16.35
N THR A 606 46.86 -4.42 16.86
CA THR A 606 48.19 -4.88 17.31
C THR A 606 48.14 -5.65 18.62
N ASP A 607 47.07 -5.47 19.40
CA ASP A 607 46.77 -6.22 20.62
C ASP A 607 45.69 -7.26 20.32
N PRO A 608 45.99 -8.58 20.40
CA PRO A 608 45.03 -9.64 20.16
C PRO A 608 43.81 -9.60 21.08
N SER A 609 43.92 -9.04 22.30
CA SER A 609 42.80 -8.94 23.25
C SER A 609 41.76 -7.89 22.83
N LYS A 610 42.17 -6.91 22.01
CA LYS A 610 41.28 -5.90 21.42
C LYS A 610 40.66 -6.34 20.10
N GLN A 611 41.07 -7.48 19.53
CA GLN A 611 40.50 -7.99 18.28
C GLN A 611 39.08 -8.52 18.53
N GLY A 612 38.12 -8.05 17.74
CA GLY A 612 36.75 -8.55 17.79
C GLY A 612 36.64 -9.98 17.26
N HIS A 613 35.60 -10.71 17.69
CA HIS A 613 35.35 -12.06 17.18
C HIS A 613 34.99 -12.01 15.69
N VAL A 614 35.89 -12.52 14.84
CA VAL A 614 35.68 -12.69 13.39
C VAL A 614 35.16 -14.11 13.17
N PRO A 615 34.06 -14.32 12.42
CA PRO A 615 33.65 -15.66 12.02
C PRO A 615 34.80 -16.36 11.28
N ALA A 616 35.06 -17.64 11.62
CA ALA A 616 36.08 -18.40 10.94
C ALA A 616 35.81 -18.40 9.41
N PRO A 617 36.82 -18.22 8.55
CA PRO A 617 36.61 -18.31 7.12
C PRO A 617 36.00 -19.67 6.78
N ARG A 618 35.05 -19.69 5.84
CA ARG A 618 34.39 -20.93 5.37
C ARG A 618 35.49 -21.92 4.96
N ALA A 619 35.69 -22.97 5.77
CA ALA A 619 36.62 -24.04 5.42
C ALA A 619 36.17 -24.61 4.07
N LYS A 620 37.10 -24.72 3.12
CA LYS A 620 36.78 -25.38 1.87
C LYS A 620 36.54 -26.87 2.15
N ALA A 621 35.59 -27.48 1.43
CA ALA A 621 35.11 -28.82 1.72
C ALA A 621 36.19 -29.93 1.55
N ASP A 622 37.33 -29.59 0.95
CA ASP A 622 38.47 -30.43 0.63
C ASP A 622 39.57 -30.48 1.70
N GLU A 623 39.59 -29.59 2.70
CA GLU A 623 40.71 -29.51 3.69
C GLU A 623 40.44 -30.20 5.04
N VAL A 624 39.22 -30.67 5.32
CA VAL A 624 38.89 -31.26 6.65
C VAL A 624 38.76 -32.78 6.59
N GLY A 625 39.91 -33.47 6.55
CA GLY A 625 40.00 -34.92 6.65
C GLY A 625 39.61 -35.45 8.03
N LEU A 626 38.31 -35.66 8.28
CA LEU A 626 37.80 -36.32 9.49
C LEU A 626 37.63 -37.84 9.27
N PRO A 627 37.96 -38.68 10.28
CA PRO A 627 37.93 -40.13 10.12
C PRO A 627 36.49 -40.68 10.16
N VAL A 628 36.09 -41.36 9.09
CA VAL A 628 34.83 -42.09 9.00
C VAL A 628 34.80 -43.22 10.03
N ARG A 629 33.84 -43.17 10.97
CA ARG A 629 33.53 -44.32 11.83
C ARG A 629 32.76 -45.39 11.02
N PRO A 630 33.05 -46.69 11.19
CA PRO A 630 32.29 -47.73 10.50
C PRO A 630 30.82 -47.72 10.92
N GLY A 631 29.90 -47.67 9.96
CA GLY A 631 28.46 -47.60 10.21
C GLY A 631 27.91 -48.89 10.84
N ILE A 632 27.02 -48.72 11.81
CA ILE A 632 26.13 -49.80 12.28
C ILE A 632 25.05 -49.98 11.20
N ARG A 633 24.86 -51.21 10.73
CA ARG A 633 23.81 -51.57 9.76
C ARG A 633 22.78 -52.49 10.39
N ASP A 634 21.53 -52.17 10.12
CA ASP A 634 20.35 -52.96 10.45
C ASP A 634 20.27 -54.25 9.60
N SER A 635 19.44 -55.21 10.03
CA SER A 635 19.32 -56.54 9.40
C SER A 635 18.81 -56.55 7.95
N ASP A 636 18.25 -55.43 7.48
CA ASP A 636 17.78 -55.19 6.11
C ASP A 636 18.72 -54.27 5.30
N GLY A 637 19.92 -53.99 5.82
CA GLY A 637 21.06 -53.48 5.05
C GLY A 637 21.02 -52.00 4.68
N ARG A 638 20.09 -51.22 5.24
CA ARG A 638 20.01 -49.77 5.08
C ARG A 638 20.96 -49.05 6.04
N ASP A 639 21.45 -47.89 5.60
CA ASP A 639 22.33 -47.01 6.38
C ASP A 639 21.51 -45.82 6.87
N HIS A 640 21.56 -45.54 8.18
CA HIS A 640 20.80 -44.48 8.83
C HIS A 640 21.69 -43.35 9.36
N SER A 641 22.91 -43.22 8.83
CA SER A 641 23.77 -42.06 9.08
C SER A 641 23.08 -40.76 8.63
N PRO A 642 22.87 -39.77 9.52
CA PRO A 642 22.14 -38.55 9.15
C PRO A 642 22.99 -37.65 8.24
N GLU A 643 22.41 -37.24 7.10
CA GLU A 643 22.99 -36.17 6.28
C GLU A 643 22.99 -34.84 7.04
N PHE A 644 24.15 -34.20 7.13
CA PHE A 644 24.27 -32.83 7.64
C PHE A 644 23.80 -31.85 6.57
N VAL A 645 22.65 -31.20 6.79
CA VAL A 645 22.09 -30.16 5.91
C VAL A 645 22.53 -28.76 6.38
N ASP A 646 22.90 -27.89 5.44
CA ASP A 646 23.36 -26.51 5.71
C ASP A 646 22.22 -25.67 6.32
N VAL A 647 22.50 -25.01 7.45
CA VAL A 647 21.52 -24.23 8.23
C VAL A 647 21.23 -22.85 7.63
N ASN A 648 21.86 -22.50 6.50
CA ASN A 648 21.62 -21.24 5.78
C ASN A 648 20.80 -21.38 4.48
N ASP A 649 20.27 -22.57 4.16
CA ASP A 649 19.34 -22.70 3.04
C ASP A 649 17.88 -22.50 3.49
N ALA A 650 17.14 -21.66 2.76
CA ALA A 650 15.76 -21.27 3.09
C ALA A 650 14.75 -22.42 2.86
N SER A 651 15.15 -23.50 2.19
CA SER A 651 14.33 -24.70 1.95
C SER A 651 14.05 -25.55 3.21
N ALA A 652 14.87 -25.43 4.25
CA ALA A 652 14.84 -26.34 5.40
C ALA A 652 13.59 -26.20 6.31
N ARG A 653 12.81 -25.12 6.19
CA ARG A 653 11.60 -24.90 7.02
C ARG A 653 10.40 -25.76 6.62
N ASP A 654 10.30 -26.18 5.36
CA ASP A 654 9.15 -26.97 4.89
C ASP A 654 9.28 -28.47 5.21
N ALA A 655 10.51 -28.98 5.37
CA ALA A 655 10.75 -30.39 5.69
C ALA A 655 10.18 -30.83 7.05
N GLN A 656 10.12 -29.94 8.05
CA GLN A 656 9.58 -30.28 9.38
C GLN A 656 8.04 -30.39 9.44
N ARG A 657 7.31 -29.98 8.40
CA ARG A 657 5.84 -30.10 8.35
C ARG A 657 5.35 -31.42 7.72
N GLY A 658 6.25 -32.23 7.17
CA GLY A 658 5.90 -33.42 6.36
C GLY A 658 5.59 -34.72 7.11
N ILE A 659 5.81 -34.83 8.42
CA ILE A 659 5.75 -36.12 9.15
C ILE A 659 4.56 -36.19 10.11
N ALA A 660 3.33 -36.29 9.57
CA ALA A 660 2.14 -36.68 10.35
C ALA A 660 0.92 -37.17 9.51
N PHE A 661 1.10 -37.96 8.45
CA PHE A 661 -0.03 -38.67 7.81
C PHE A 661 -0.10 -40.14 8.26
N GLY A 662 -0.81 -40.38 9.36
CA GLY A 662 -1.25 -41.71 9.77
C GLY A 662 -2.67 -41.97 9.27
N SER A 663 -2.83 -42.93 8.36
CA SER A 663 -4.14 -43.30 7.81
C SER A 663 -5.05 -43.96 8.84
N ARG A 664 -6.34 -43.61 8.83
CA ARG A 664 -7.40 -44.48 9.38
C ARG A 664 -8.75 -44.18 8.76
N GLU A 665 -9.19 -45.08 7.90
CA GLU A 665 -10.61 -45.20 7.56
C GLU A 665 -11.38 -45.73 8.77
N ASN A 666 -12.57 -45.17 9.01
CA ASN A 666 -13.77 -45.94 9.33
C ASN A 666 -14.97 -45.00 9.41
N GLY A 667 -15.92 -45.14 8.49
CA GLY A 667 -17.14 -44.34 8.49
C GLY A 667 -18.18 -44.85 9.48
N ARG A 668 -19.13 -43.98 9.84
CA ARG A 668 -20.50 -44.35 10.22
C ARG A 668 -21.44 -43.23 9.83
N ALA A 669 -22.44 -43.56 9.02
CA ALA A 669 -23.58 -42.69 8.75
C ALA A 669 -24.56 -42.74 9.92
N HIS A 670 -25.31 -41.65 10.15
CA HIS A 670 -26.79 -41.61 10.18
C HIS A 670 -27.28 -40.18 10.52
N PRO A 671 -28.55 -39.81 10.26
CA PRO A 671 -28.89 -38.47 9.78
C PRO A 671 -29.98 -37.76 10.62
N PHE A 672 -30.50 -36.67 10.04
CA PHE A 672 -31.89 -36.17 10.15
C PHE A 672 -32.25 -35.05 11.15
N VAL A 673 -33.24 -34.28 10.65
CA VAL A 673 -34.14 -33.28 11.27
C VAL A 673 -33.53 -31.94 11.73
N GLY A 674 -33.90 -30.88 11.01
CA GLY A 674 -33.89 -29.51 11.54
C GLY A 674 -35.30 -29.10 11.96
N ILE A 675 -35.39 -28.17 12.91
CA ILE A 675 -36.60 -27.41 13.26
C ILE A 675 -36.14 -25.97 13.48
N GLY A 676 -36.74 -25.01 12.77
CA GLY A 676 -36.67 -23.61 13.17
C GLY A 676 -37.94 -23.23 13.93
N PHE A 677 -37.89 -22.20 14.76
CA PHE A 677 -39.01 -21.28 14.97
C PHE A 677 -38.53 -19.95 15.56
N ALA A 678 -39.24 -18.88 15.21
CA ALA A 678 -39.01 -17.52 15.70
C ALA A 678 -39.91 -17.21 16.92
N ARG A 679 -39.74 -15.97 17.44
CA ARG A 679 -40.40 -15.33 18.61
C ARG A 679 -39.81 -15.74 19.97
N GLY A 680 -39.56 -14.84 20.91
CA GLY A 680 -39.66 -13.36 20.86
C GLY A 680 -40.20 -12.77 22.16
N ILE A 681 -39.42 -11.87 22.77
CA ILE A 681 -39.81 -10.72 23.60
C ILE A 681 -38.81 -9.61 23.26
#